data_AF-A0A0S2CFV9-F1
#
_entry.id   AF-A0A0S2CFV9-F1
#
_cell.length_a   1.000
_cell.length_b   1.000
_cell.length_c   1.000
_cell.angle_alpha   90.00
_cell.angle_beta   90.00
_cell.angle_gamma   90.00
#
_symmetry.space_group_name_H-M   'P 1'
#
loop_
_entity.id
_entity.type
_entity.pdbx_description
1 polymer ?
#
loop_
_entity_poly.entity_id
_entity_poly.type
_entity_poly.pdbx_seq_one_letter_code
_entity_poly.pdbx_strand_id
1 'polypeptide(L)'
;MNKNPLISFILPNYNNGHVLDLFFEKFIFHNTYDNYEFIIVDDGSEDHSLEVLYKWKNSGKIKDMLIIKEPHFGIINALNKALFLAKGEFVIRCDGDATIETSSFVEKFLEFYYINPEKIGVITSKVISDTGWLHALGRMVISDKGLLDNGKEPIEPIGKRKWDFLTSPIQHLSDVLDIPVEVDTALGVFTFFKKDIALKIGGFDKNFPLWIEDDDFFLSFRLFNQKCFYLPSIEVCHRFSLRGSRNPNSWKKKRYFNFIKTVDDEVQLIRSYYFKGVKFFKRKFISWRPKILLHDYDYWKQKWGFDCLNPDMEVVKRLYKDTEILWNYNIRLKNKGKQIIDEYIKKLNKCSASDVKILVGYHKKTPLIESSILTPIFLGKASWGDLSKDGKLKLEDFRWMCKTMLGDDTGKNISQLNRFFCEMTGIYWIWKNYEKVGNPRYIGFMQYRRHLKFGQNYFSPPSLFYKDINSNYLINMGLLDKVILDTIEDYDILCVKPLVLESSVFEQFRELENLPFDLDFKIFEELIDYIKEYCVDYRTAISEYMNGNKHYWYNCFVMKKELFDDFCNFAFPIMFHFHKKIDYSRMSIAGKRILGFISERLYGIFLTKQIQNQAKIKQLSLSLVENLEYTEAAIDPKFVKNNIPIVFFVNENYLTYLHVLLLSLLKHASYNFNYDILIFFSGDVERYRKLFLDLCCENVSIRFYNSLNIVQNYINNDELVLHADFYSKDTYYRLLIPKILKNFDKVIYLDVDLIVLDDVAKLYMNFNSEEMAIGAVKSYDVIRAIRLKTITNSVNFDLGNYLDSIGLENKYNYFQAGVLVFNNKVLNKIGFVDSALELLKKTDKFLLQDQDILNILLENRVQFLDPSFNIEWHLNFALYDLPLSCQLSEQNYIDYVSGYNCPKILHYSSAIKPWKNPECKYADIWWKYARESNFYEKFISELALKNTLCCDIDHINSAVYRVKNRLSYKIGELLLKTKTPKQFFLLPFNLLKTYIKFKQYQNYCDFYVKIHSISLNSLESCNDYQEALKIQQHLTYILGNLFVSNPLTFVFKVGRTYKKWKINKGKK
;
A
#
# COMPACT_ATOMS: atom_id res chain seq x y z
N MET A 1 18.15 -28.87 -16.79
CA MET A 1 18.94 -29.05 -15.55
C MET A 1 17.99 -29.02 -14.37
N ASN A 2 18.23 -29.90 -13.39
CA ASN A 2 17.41 -29.97 -12.18
C ASN A 2 17.60 -28.67 -11.38
N LYS A 3 16.53 -27.90 -11.12
CA LYS A 3 16.64 -26.61 -10.43
C LYS A 3 16.97 -26.74 -8.94
N ASN A 4 17.02 -27.97 -8.42
CA ASN A 4 17.24 -28.27 -7.00
C ASN A 4 18.00 -29.61 -6.82
N PRO A 5 19.27 -29.72 -7.22
CA PRO A 5 20.04 -30.96 -7.10
C PRO A 5 20.25 -31.41 -5.64
N LEU A 6 20.34 -32.72 -5.40
CA LEU A 6 20.70 -33.22 -4.06
C LEU A 6 22.19 -32.95 -3.79
N ILE A 7 22.50 -32.36 -2.64
CA ILE A 7 23.86 -32.10 -2.16
C ILE A 7 24.22 -33.08 -1.04
N SER A 8 25.34 -33.78 -1.17
CA SER A 8 25.87 -34.60 -0.08
C SER A 8 26.98 -33.86 0.67
N PHE A 9 26.75 -33.53 1.92
CA PHE A 9 27.81 -33.10 2.83
C PHE A 9 28.57 -34.32 3.33
N ILE A 10 29.88 -34.37 3.12
CA ILE A 10 30.74 -35.45 3.66
C ILE A 10 31.66 -34.88 4.75
N LEU A 11 31.64 -35.50 5.93
CA LEU A 11 32.43 -35.05 7.08
C LEU A 11 33.20 -36.24 7.68
N PRO A 12 34.52 -36.33 7.48
CA PRO A 12 35.36 -37.25 8.24
C PRO A 12 35.53 -36.70 9.66
N ASN A 13 35.28 -37.53 10.67
CA ASN A 13 35.36 -37.12 12.06
C ASN A 13 36.37 -37.96 12.85
N TYR A 14 37.26 -37.30 13.61
CA TYR A 14 38.11 -37.95 14.59
C TYR A 14 38.39 -36.98 15.73
N ASN A 15 37.84 -37.25 16.91
CA ASN A 15 38.05 -36.47 18.14
C ASN A 15 37.72 -34.96 18.05
N ASN A 16 36.62 -34.59 17.38
CA ASN A 16 36.15 -33.20 17.24
C ASN A 16 34.98 -32.82 18.17
N GLY A 17 34.68 -33.60 19.22
CA GLY A 17 33.49 -33.39 20.06
C GLY A 17 33.36 -31.97 20.63
N HIS A 18 34.51 -31.35 20.91
CA HIS A 18 34.63 -29.99 21.44
C HIS A 18 34.24 -28.86 20.47
N VAL A 19 34.15 -29.11 19.16
CA VAL A 19 33.85 -28.10 18.13
C VAL A 19 32.63 -28.44 17.28
N LEU A 20 32.21 -29.72 17.25
CA LEU A 20 31.06 -30.18 16.46
C LEU A 20 29.75 -29.42 16.78
N ASP A 21 29.49 -29.04 18.03
CA ASP A 21 28.31 -28.22 18.37
C ASP A 21 28.34 -26.88 17.60
N LEU A 22 29.48 -26.19 17.58
CA LEU A 22 29.64 -24.93 16.85
C LEU A 22 29.54 -25.12 15.33
N PHE A 23 30.09 -26.22 14.80
CA PHE A 23 29.96 -26.60 13.39
C PHE A 23 28.48 -26.64 12.97
N PHE A 24 27.66 -27.41 13.69
CA PHE A 24 26.25 -27.60 13.33
C PHE A 24 25.40 -26.35 13.59
N GLU A 25 25.69 -25.60 14.65
CA GLU A 25 25.02 -24.31 14.90
C GLU A 25 25.25 -23.33 13.75
N LYS A 26 26.52 -23.16 13.32
CA LYS A 26 26.87 -22.30 12.19
C LYS A 26 26.31 -22.83 10.88
N PHE A 27 26.35 -24.14 10.65
CA PHE A 27 25.74 -24.77 9.48
C PHE A 27 24.25 -24.45 9.39
N ILE A 28 23.47 -24.68 10.46
CA ILE A 28 22.03 -24.39 10.46
C ILE A 28 21.75 -22.91 10.26
N PHE A 29 22.52 -22.03 10.91
CA PHE A 29 22.31 -20.60 10.81
C PHE A 29 22.56 -20.06 9.39
N HIS A 30 23.55 -20.60 8.70
CA HIS A 30 23.96 -20.12 7.38
C HIS A 30 23.38 -20.92 6.20
N ASN A 31 22.89 -22.14 6.42
CA ASN A 31 22.33 -22.97 5.35
C ASN A 31 20.85 -22.61 5.08
N THR A 32 20.57 -22.15 3.87
CA THR A 32 19.21 -21.90 3.36
C THR A 32 18.73 -22.97 2.38
N TYR A 33 19.58 -23.96 2.08
CA TYR A 33 19.30 -24.99 1.10
C TYR A 33 18.67 -26.23 1.74
N ASP A 34 17.58 -26.72 1.16
CA ASP A 34 16.76 -27.76 1.77
C ASP A 34 16.97 -29.18 1.21
N ASN A 35 17.55 -29.32 0.01
CA ASN A 35 17.74 -30.63 -0.64
C ASN A 35 19.14 -31.19 -0.42
N TYR A 36 19.42 -31.65 0.79
CA TYR A 36 20.73 -32.19 1.15
C TYR A 36 20.63 -33.45 2.01
N GLU A 37 21.73 -34.21 2.01
CA GLU A 37 22.02 -35.24 3.00
C GLU A 37 23.39 -34.98 3.64
N PHE A 38 23.60 -35.53 4.83
CA PHE A 38 24.80 -35.36 5.62
C PHE A 38 25.37 -36.73 5.97
N ILE A 39 26.58 -37.03 5.51
CA ILE A 39 27.25 -38.31 5.70
C ILE A 39 28.51 -38.10 6.53
N ILE A 40 28.51 -38.67 7.71
CA ILE A 40 29.58 -38.53 8.69
C ILE A 40 30.20 -39.89 8.94
N VAL A 41 31.50 -39.98 8.73
CA VAL A 41 32.29 -41.18 9.03
C VAL A 41 33.20 -40.85 10.20
N ASP A 42 32.85 -41.40 11.36
CA ASP A 42 33.66 -41.34 12.57
C ASP A 42 34.76 -42.40 12.50
N ASP A 43 35.99 -41.94 12.38
CA ASP A 43 37.23 -42.71 12.21
C ASP A 43 37.79 -43.14 13.57
N GLY A 44 36.94 -43.74 14.40
CA GLY A 44 37.32 -44.29 15.70
C GLY A 44 37.56 -43.24 16.79
N SER A 45 36.69 -42.24 16.92
CA SER A 45 36.83 -41.22 17.98
C SER A 45 36.77 -41.84 19.38
N GLU A 46 37.67 -41.39 20.26
CA GLU A 46 37.75 -41.78 21.67
C GLU A 46 37.18 -40.71 22.62
N ASP A 47 36.88 -39.51 22.10
CA ASP A 47 36.21 -38.44 22.85
C ASP A 47 34.67 -38.51 22.75
N HIS A 48 34.01 -37.45 23.22
CA HIS A 48 32.55 -37.32 23.18
C HIS A 48 31.98 -36.95 21.79
N SER A 49 32.77 -37.07 20.69
CA SER A 49 32.30 -36.77 19.34
C SER A 49 31.03 -37.53 18.97
N LEU A 50 31.02 -38.84 19.20
CA LEU A 50 29.87 -39.68 18.86
C LEU A 50 28.61 -39.26 19.62
N GLU A 51 28.74 -38.88 20.90
CA GLU A 51 27.62 -38.38 21.69
C GLU A 51 27.04 -37.09 21.08
N VAL A 52 27.89 -36.15 20.68
CA VAL A 52 27.48 -34.89 20.03
C VAL A 52 26.82 -35.17 18.68
N LEU A 53 27.39 -36.05 17.86
CA LEU A 53 26.80 -36.42 16.56
C LEU A 53 25.41 -37.03 16.72
N TYR A 54 25.21 -37.96 17.65
CA TYR A 54 23.88 -38.54 17.90
C TYR A 54 22.90 -37.54 18.51
N LYS A 55 23.35 -36.62 19.37
CA LYS A 55 22.54 -35.50 19.86
C LYS A 55 22.00 -34.66 18.71
N TRP A 56 22.82 -34.28 17.74
CA TRP A 56 22.39 -33.51 16.58
C TRP A 56 21.46 -34.31 15.66
N LYS A 57 21.79 -35.57 15.38
CA LYS A 57 20.93 -36.47 14.61
C LYS A 57 19.53 -36.61 15.21
N ASN A 58 19.44 -36.77 16.53
CA ASN A 58 18.17 -36.96 17.23
C ASN A 58 17.39 -35.65 17.45
N SER A 59 18.02 -34.49 17.26
CA SER A 59 17.38 -33.18 17.49
C SER A 59 16.32 -32.82 16.44
N GLY A 60 16.31 -33.51 15.28
CA GLY A 60 15.45 -33.18 14.14
C GLY A 60 15.85 -31.91 13.37
N LYS A 61 16.89 -31.20 13.80
CA LYS A 61 17.36 -29.97 13.14
C LYS A 61 18.13 -30.21 11.83
N ILE A 62 18.73 -31.38 11.69
CA ILE A 62 19.40 -31.84 10.45
C ILE A 62 18.52 -32.92 9.84
N LYS A 63 18.03 -32.71 8.61
CA LYS A 63 16.96 -33.53 8.01
C LYS A 63 17.39 -34.96 7.69
N ASP A 64 18.54 -35.13 7.04
CA ASP A 64 19.02 -36.44 6.57
C ASP A 64 20.48 -36.63 6.98
N MET A 65 20.71 -37.25 8.15
CA MET A 65 22.03 -37.40 8.76
C MET A 65 22.39 -38.88 8.98
N LEU A 66 23.33 -39.37 8.19
CA LEU A 66 23.93 -40.69 8.29
C LEU A 66 25.24 -40.61 9.09
N ILE A 67 25.34 -41.39 10.17
CA ILE A 67 26.54 -41.51 10.99
C ILE A 67 27.04 -42.95 10.87
N ILE A 68 28.31 -43.10 10.52
CA ILE A 68 28.99 -44.38 10.32
C ILE A 68 30.18 -44.40 11.26
N LYS A 69 30.33 -45.49 12.00
CA LYS A 69 31.48 -45.72 12.87
C LYS A 69 32.43 -46.69 12.19
N GLU A 70 33.71 -46.40 12.24
CA GLU A 70 34.79 -47.25 11.77
C GLU A 70 35.90 -47.33 12.83
N PRO A 71 36.71 -48.39 12.85
CA PRO A 71 38.02 -48.35 13.50
C PRO A 71 38.90 -47.25 12.88
N HIS A 72 39.90 -46.77 13.64
CA HIS A 72 40.80 -45.70 13.19
C HIS A 72 41.69 -46.17 12.03
N PHE A 73 41.27 -45.86 10.81
CA PHE A 73 41.95 -46.19 9.55
C PHE A 73 42.41 -44.96 8.77
N GLY A 74 42.22 -43.75 9.32
CA GLY A 74 42.68 -42.50 8.78
C GLY A 74 41.65 -41.80 7.90
N ILE A 75 41.84 -40.48 7.75
CA ILE A 75 40.92 -39.56 7.06
C ILE A 75 40.57 -39.99 5.63
N ILE A 76 41.51 -40.58 4.88
CA ILE A 76 41.29 -41.00 3.49
C ILE A 76 40.25 -42.11 3.39
N ASN A 77 40.29 -43.08 4.30
CA ASN A 77 39.31 -44.16 4.33
C ASN A 77 37.93 -43.62 4.70
N ALA A 78 37.86 -42.70 5.66
CA ALA A 78 36.63 -42.02 6.04
C ALA A 78 36.01 -41.23 4.87
N LEU A 79 36.83 -40.41 4.18
CA LEU A 79 36.41 -39.61 3.03
C LEU A 79 35.91 -40.47 1.85
N ASN A 80 36.67 -41.50 1.47
CA ASN A 80 36.28 -42.39 0.37
C ASN A 80 35.00 -43.16 0.68
N LYS A 81 34.83 -43.61 1.92
CA LYS A 81 33.61 -44.27 2.35
C LYS A 81 32.41 -43.32 2.28
N ALA A 82 32.56 -42.09 2.78
CA ALA A 82 31.52 -41.08 2.70
C ALA A 82 31.17 -40.72 1.24
N LEU A 83 32.17 -40.53 0.38
CA LEU A 83 32.01 -40.25 -1.04
C LEU A 83 31.27 -41.37 -1.79
N PHE A 84 31.57 -42.63 -1.48
CA PHE A 84 30.90 -43.78 -2.09
C PHE A 84 29.42 -43.87 -1.69
N LEU A 85 29.09 -43.49 -0.45
CA LEU A 85 27.73 -43.53 0.09
C LEU A 85 26.89 -42.31 -0.25
N ALA A 86 27.52 -41.19 -0.63
CA ALA A 86 26.84 -40.00 -1.14
C ALA A 86 25.86 -40.37 -2.25
N LYS A 87 24.68 -39.78 -2.26
CA LYS A 87 23.64 -39.91 -3.30
C LYS A 87 23.48 -38.63 -4.10
N GLY A 88 23.97 -37.52 -3.58
CA GLY A 88 23.95 -36.20 -4.22
C GLY A 88 24.67 -36.16 -5.56
N GLU A 89 24.20 -35.27 -6.43
CA GLU A 89 24.87 -34.94 -7.69
C GLU A 89 26.20 -34.23 -7.42
N PHE A 90 26.21 -33.40 -6.38
CA PHE A 90 27.37 -32.67 -5.89
C PHE A 90 27.69 -33.06 -4.47
N VAL A 91 28.98 -32.96 -4.14
CA VAL A 91 29.52 -33.23 -2.81
C VAL A 91 30.15 -31.96 -2.28
N ILE A 92 29.88 -31.65 -1.01
CA ILE A 92 30.62 -30.65 -0.25
C ILE A 92 31.38 -31.39 0.84
N ARG A 93 32.71 -31.38 0.78
CA ARG A 93 33.54 -31.85 1.88
C ARG A 93 33.56 -30.81 2.99
N CYS A 94 33.46 -31.25 4.24
CA CYS A 94 33.57 -30.42 5.43
C CYS A 94 34.52 -31.07 6.44
N ASP A 95 35.55 -30.36 6.87
CA ASP A 95 36.34 -30.81 8.02
C ASP A 95 35.60 -30.47 9.33
N GLY A 96 35.59 -31.41 10.29
CA GLY A 96 34.86 -31.27 11.55
C GLY A 96 35.35 -30.14 12.47
N ASP A 97 36.49 -29.51 12.15
CA ASP A 97 37.10 -28.38 12.86
C ASP A 97 37.03 -27.05 12.07
N ALA A 98 36.09 -26.93 11.13
CA ALA A 98 35.86 -25.70 10.37
C ALA A 98 34.40 -25.26 10.39
N THR A 99 34.13 -23.97 10.53
CA THR A 99 32.77 -23.41 10.57
C THR A 99 32.48 -22.56 9.33
N ILE A 100 31.26 -22.65 8.83
CA ILE A 100 30.79 -21.85 7.70
C ILE A 100 30.40 -20.46 8.24
N GLU A 101 30.90 -19.39 7.62
CA GLU A 101 30.62 -18.01 8.05
C GLU A 101 29.81 -17.22 7.00
N THR A 102 29.28 -17.91 5.99
CA THR A 102 28.55 -17.30 4.86
C THR A 102 27.17 -17.90 4.69
N SER A 103 26.13 -17.06 4.74
CA SER A 103 24.76 -17.49 4.46
C SER A 103 24.56 -17.84 2.98
N SER A 104 23.66 -18.81 2.72
CA SER A 104 23.31 -19.28 1.38
C SER A 104 24.51 -19.78 0.56
N PHE A 105 25.48 -20.39 1.23
CA PHE A 105 26.73 -20.84 0.62
C PHE A 105 26.53 -21.94 -0.45
N VAL A 106 25.53 -22.82 -0.29
CA VAL A 106 25.21 -23.86 -1.29
C VAL A 106 24.73 -23.21 -2.58
N GLU A 107 23.82 -22.25 -2.46
CA GLU A 107 23.28 -21.48 -3.58
C GLU A 107 24.39 -20.73 -4.30
N LYS A 108 25.35 -20.14 -3.58
CA LYS A 108 26.53 -19.49 -4.18
C LYS A 108 27.41 -20.47 -4.96
N PHE A 109 27.65 -21.68 -4.43
CA PHE A 109 28.38 -22.72 -5.17
C PHE A 109 27.65 -23.12 -6.46
N LEU A 110 26.35 -23.38 -6.35
CA LEU A 110 25.52 -23.74 -7.51
C LEU A 110 25.45 -22.60 -8.52
N GLU A 111 25.33 -21.36 -8.06
CA GLU A 111 25.29 -20.18 -8.92
C GLU A 111 26.54 -20.06 -9.79
N PHE A 112 27.71 -20.24 -9.17
CA PHE A 112 28.99 -20.23 -9.87
C PHE A 112 29.14 -21.45 -10.80
N TYR A 113 28.82 -22.66 -10.31
CA TYR A 113 28.86 -23.89 -11.11
C TYR A 113 28.01 -23.79 -12.38
N TYR A 114 26.80 -23.21 -12.28
CA TYR A 114 25.89 -23.07 -13.41
C TYR A 114 26.28 -22.00 -14.43
N ILE A 115 27.38 -21.25 -14.21
CA ILE A 115 27.97 -20.42 -15.27
C ILE A 115 28.51 -21.31 -16.39
N ASN A 116 29.20 -22.41 -16.06
CA ASN A 116 29.68 -23.36 -17.05
C ASN A 116 29.79 -24.80 -16.50
N PRO A 117 28.65 -25.53 -16.43
CA PRO A 117 28.57 -26.88 -15.85
C PRO A 117 29.47 -27.93 -16.49
N GLU A 118 29.85 -27.74 -17.75
CA GLU A 118 30.71 -28.67 -18.48
C GLU A 118 32.18 -28.56 -18.06
N LYS A 119 32.58 -27.38 -17.57
CA LYS A 119 33.97 -27.05 -17.27
C LYS A 119 34.28 -26.92 -15.79
N ILE A 120 33.33 -26.52 -14.96
CA ILE A 120 33.58 -26.30 -13.54
C ILE A 120 33.49 -27.63 -12.79
N GLY A 121 34.61 -28.14 -12.28
CA GLY A 121 34.65 -29.41 -11.54
C GLY A 121 34.76 -29.25 -10.03
N VAL A 122 35.53 -28.25 -9.59
CA VAL A 122 35.87 -28.02 -8.18
C VAL A 122 35.75 -26.52 -7.87
N ILE A 123 35.13 -26.19 -6.73
CA ILE A 123 35.05 -24.83 -6.22
C ILE A 123 35.48 -24.83 -4.74
N THR A 124 36.48 -24.03 -4.40
CA THR A 124 37.00 -23.88 -3.03
C THR A 124 36.64 -22.51 -2.44
N SER A 125 36.42 -22.47 -1.13
CA SER A 125 36.08 -21.25 -0.39
C SER A 125 37.31 -20.49 0.11
N LYS A 126 37.10 -19.25 0.59
CA LYS A 126 38.05 -18.47 1.38
C LYS A 126 38.16 -19.05 2.78
N VAL A 127 39.35 -19.52 3.14
CA VAL A 127 39.59 -20.14 4.45
C VAL A 127 40.48 -19.26 5.31
N ILE A 128 39.95 -18.82 6.44
CA ILE A 128 40.65 -17.98 7.42
C ILE A 128 40.70 -18.74 8.73
N SER A 129 41.79 -18.61 9.48
CA SER A 129 41.88 -19.19 10.82
C SER A 129 41.05 -18.40 11.85
N ASP A 130 40.68 -19.06 12.93
CA ASP A 130 40.11 -18.39 14.12
C ASP A 130 41.04 -17.38 14.81
N THR A 131 42.33 -17.38 14.48
CA THR A 131 43.28 -16.34 14.91
C THR A 131 43.48 -15.24 13.87
N GLY A 132 42.68 -15.21 12.80
CA GLY A 132 42.67 -14.15 11.78
C GLY A 132 43.73 -14.28 10.67
N TRP A 133 44.63 -15.27 10.71
CA TRP A 133 45.59 -15.48 9.61
C TRP A 133 44.93 -16.18 8.41
N LEU A 134 45.37 -15.81 7.20
CA LEU A 134 44.94 -16.41 5.94
C LEU A 134 45.41 -17.86 5.79
N HIS A 135 44.46 -18.79 5.84
CA HIS A 135 44.79 -20.20 5.72
C HIS A 135 44.92 -20.62 4.26
N ALA A 136 43.86 -20.46 3.46
CA ALA A 136 43.87 -20.83 2.04
C ALA A 136 42.93 -20.00 1.15
N LEU A 137 43.38 -19.69 -0.07
CA LEU A 137 42.66 -19.04 -1.18
C LEU A 137 42.66 -19.92 -2.45
N GLY A 138 42.85 -21.22 -2.29
CA GLY A 138 43.12 -22.16 -3.38
C GLY A 138 44.63 -22.35 -3.61
N ARG A 139 45.03 -23.53 -4.10
CA ARG A 139 46.44 -23.93 -4.16
C ARG A 139 46.95 -23.97 -5.60
N MET A 140 48.20 -23.56 -5.75
CA MET A 140 48.98 -23.57 -6.98
C MET A 140 50.09 -24.61 -6.84
N VAL A 141 50.29 -25.44 -7.85
CA VAL A 141 51.34 -26.47 -7.92
C VAL A 141 52.04 -26.47 -9.28
N ILE A 142 51.34 -26.07 -10.34
CA ILE A 142 51.85 -25.99 -11.70
C ILE A 142 52.47 -24.60 -11.87
N SER A 143 53.65 -24.40 -11.29
CA SER A 143 54.50 -23.22 -11.52
C SER A 143 55.93 -23.47 -11.05
N ASP A 144 56.90 -22.67 -11.51
CA ASP A 144 58.27 -22.71 -11.00
C ASP A 144 58.36 -22.55 -9.47
N LYS A 145 57.40 -21.84 -8.86
CA LYS A 145 57.30 -21.70 -7.40
C LYS A 145 56.91 -22.99 -6.68
N GLY A 146 56.35 -24.00 -7.36
CA GLY A 146 55.86 -25.26 -6.78
C GLY A 146 54.64 -25.09 -5.86
N LEU A 147 54.32 -26.13 -5.09
CA LEU A 147 53.11 -26.25 -4.27
C LEU A 147 53.03 -25.16 -3.19
N LEU A 148 52.02 -24.31 -3.26
CA LEU A 148 51.75 -23.22 -2.32
C LEU A 148 50.30 -22.75 -2.39
N ASP A 149 49.90 -21.90 -1.45
CA ASP A 149 48.61 -21.22 -1.48
C ASP A 149 48.67 -19.95 -2.34
N ASN A 150 47.63 -19.68 -3.14
CA ASN A 150 47.59 -18.56 -4.09
C ASN A 150 47.85 -17.18 -3.45
N GLY A 151 47.57 -17.01 -2.15
CA GLY A 151 47.86 -15.78 -1.40
C GLY A 151 49.28 -15.70 -0.82
N LYS A 152 50.19 -16.61 -1.18
CA LYS A 152 51.51 -16.74 -0.54
C LYS A 152 52.65 -16.87 -1.55
N GLU A 153 53.86 -16.63 -1.07
CA GLU A 153 55.12 -16.82 -1.78
C GLU A 153 56.09 -17.69 -0.97
N PRO A 154 56.98 -18.45 -1.63
CA PRO A 154 57.94 -19.29 -0.94
C PRO A 154 58.98 -18.45 -0.20
N ILE A 155 59.29 -18.83 1.05
CA ILE A 155 60.40 -18.25 1.82
C ILE A 155 61.73 -18.85 1.36
N GLU A 156 61.71 -20.12 0.96
CA GLU A 156 62.88 -20.82 0.42
C GLU A 156 63.12 -20.44 -1.06
N PRO A 157 64.38 -20.47 -1.54
CA PRO A 157 64.68 -20.20 -2.95
C PRO A 157 63.93 -21.14 -3.90
N ILE A 158 63.39 -20.56 -4.97
CA ILE A 158 62.75 -21.30 -6.08
C ILE A 158 63.70 -22.39 -6.61
N GLY A 159 63.16 -23.61 -6.80
CA GLY A 159 63.92 -24.78 -7.24
C GLY A 159 64.75 -25.48 -6.15
N LYS A 160 64.75 -24.99 -4.90
CA LYS A 160 65.45 -25.61 -3.74
C LYS A 160 64.56 -25.71 -2.49
N ARG A 161 63.24 -25.73 -2.66
CA ARG A 161 62.25 -25.82 -1.58
C ARG A 161 62.30 -27.21 -0.93
N LYS A 162 62.21 -27.25 0.41
CA LYS A 162 62.14 -28.50 1.19
C LYS A 162 60.76 -28.72 1.78
N TRP A 163 59.99 -27.65 1.99
CA TRP A 163 58.72 -27.72 2.69
C TRP A 163 57.66 -26.84 2.02
N ASP A 164 56.48 -27.41 1.76
CA ASP A 164 55.34 -26.70 1.16
C ASP A 164 54.85 -25.53 2.04
N PHE A 165 54.91 -25.70 3.36
CA PHE A 165 54.40 -24.73 4.33
C PHE A 165 55.36 -23.56 4.63
N LEU A 166 56.61 -23.56 4.13
CA LEU A 166 57.55 -22.45 4.33
C LEU A 166 57.28 -21.32 3.33
N THR A 167 56.20 -20.60 3.60
CA THR A 167 55.68 -19.51 2.77
C THR A 167 55.33 -18.27 3.59
N SER A 168 55.30 -17.12 2.94
CA SER A 168 54.86 -15.83 3.49
C SER A 168 53.76 -15.21 2.63
N PRO A 169 52.85 -14.39 3.18
CA PRO A 169 51.86 -13.67 2.38
C PRO A 169 52.51 -12.80 1.29
N ILE A 170 51.86 -12.68 0.14
CA ILE A 170 52.29 -11.78 -0.94
C ILE A 170 52.11 -10.30 -0.57
N GLN A 171 52.86 -9.40 -1.21
CA GLN A 171 52.79 -7.95 -0.94
C GLN A 171 51.41 -7.35 -1.30
N HIS A 172 50.75 -7.85 -2.34
CA HIS A 172 49.47 -7.35 -2.86
C HIS A 172 48.30 -8.26 -2.48
N LEU A 173 48.25 -8.70 -1.22
CA LEU A 173 47.25 -9.69 -0.78
C LEU A 173 45.81 -9.21 -0.96
N SER A 174 45.57 -7.90 -0.82
CA SER A 174 44.27 -7.26 -1.06
C SER A 174 43.67 -7.61 -2.42
N ASP A 175 44.52 -7.71 -3.44
CA ASP A 175 44.08 -7.81 -4.83
C ASP A 175 43.57 -9.22 -5.17
N VAL A 176 43.92 -10.21 -4.34
CA VAL A 176 43.60 -11.63 -4.54
C VAL A 176 42.51 -12.10 -3.57
N LEU A 177 42.26 -11.37 -2.49
CA LEU A 177 41.34 -11.78 -1.43
C LEU A 177 39.86 -11.81 -1.85
N ASP A 178 39.47 -10.92 -2.75
CA ASP A 178 38.05 -10.62 -3.01
C ASP A 178 37.62 -10.86 -4.46
N ILE A 179 38.48 -11.48 -5.28
CA ILE A 179 38.19 -11.78 -6.69
C ILE A 179 38.17 -13.30 -6.91
N PRO A 180 37.19 -13.87 -7.64
CA PRO A 180 37.24 -15.27 -8.07
C PRO A 180 38.45 -15.53 -8.97
N VAL A 181 39.14 -16.65 -8.76
CA VAL A 181 40.38 -16.99 -9.48
C VAL A 181 40.37 -18.48 -9.87
N GLU A 182 40.85 -18.81 -11.08
CA GLU A 182 41.16 -20.21 -11.44
C GLU A 182 42.46 -20.63 -10.73
N VAL A 183 42.44 -21.76 -10.03
CA VAL A 183 43.57 -22.28 -9.21
C VAL A 183 43.89 -23.70 -9.63
N ASP A 184 45.10 -24.22 -9.40
CA ASP A 184 45.42 -25.59 -9.84
C ASP A 184 44.62 -26.65 -9.10
N THR A 185 44.51 -26.50 -7.78
CA THR A 185 43.89 -27.46 -6.87
C THR A 185 43.28 -26.77 -5.65
N ALA A 186 42.63 -27.53 -4.77
CA ALA A 186 41.86 -27.02 -3.63
C ALA A 186 42.34 -27.62 -2.30
N LEU A 187 42.04 -26.94 -1.19
CA LEU A 187 42.25 -27.46 0.15
C LEU A 187 40.93 -28.04 0.68
N GLY A 188 40.95 -29.26 1.21
CA GLY A 188 39.77 -30.04 1.56
C GLY A 188 38.97 -29.58 2.79
N VAL A 189 39.31 -28.45 3.41
CA VAL A 189 38.60 -27.93 4.60
C VAL A 189 37.11 -27.71 4.31
N PHE A 190 36.81 -27.09 3.16
CA PHE A 190 35.45 -26.86 2.70
C PHE A 190 35.45 -26.69 1.18
N THR A 191 35.02 -27.73 0.46
CA THR A 191 35.19 -27.78 -1.01
C THR A 191 33.99 -28.42 -1.67
N PHE A 192 33.46 -27.76 -2.69
CA PHE A 192 32.39 -28.26 -3.55
C PHE A 192 32.97 -28.94 -4.78
N PHE A 193 32.45 -30.12 -5.14
CA PHE A 193 32.87 -30.81 -6.36
C PHE A 193 31.80 -31.76 -6.90
N LYS A 194 31.95 -32.13 -8.17
CA LYS A 194 31.01 -33.02 -8.87
C LYS A 194 31.28 -34.50 -8.55
N LYS A 195 30.24 -35.22 -8.09
CA LYS A 195 30.40 -36.60 -7.60
C LYS A 195 30.79 -37.59 -8.70
N ASP A 196 30.21 -37.49 -9.89
CA ASP A 196 30.47 -38.40 -11.00
C ASP A 196 31.95 -38.38 -11.45
N ILE A 197 32.56 -37.20 -11.49
CA ILE A 197 33.98 -37.03 -11.79
C ILE A 197 34.85 -37.55 -10.66
N ALA A 198 34.50 -37.26 -9.40
CA ALA A 198 35.18 -37.81 -8.22
C ALA A 198 35.24 -39.35 -8.24
N LEU A 199 34.13 -40.01 -8.62
CA LEU A 199 34.08 -41.46 -8.75
C LEU A 199 34.91 -41.98 -9.94
N LYS A 200 34.96 -41.25 -11.06
CA LYS A 200 35.83 -41.61 -12.21
C LYS A 200 37.32 -41.50 -11.90
N ILE A 201 37.70 -40.56 -11.03
CA ILE A 201 39.07 -40.44 -10.51
C ILE A 201 39.43 -41.64 -9.62
N GLY A 202 38.44 -42.24 -8.95
CA GLY A 202 38.63 -43.35 -8.02
C GLY A 202 38.62 -42.92 -6.53
N GLY A 203 38.24 -41.68 -6.24
CA GLY A 203 38.30 -41.11 -4.89
C GLY A 203 39.69 -40.62 -4.49
N PHE A 204 39.87 -40.35 -3.20
CA PHE A 204 41.14 -39.93 -2.61
C PHE A 204 42.14 -41.10 -2.59
N ASP A 205 43.37 -40.87 -3.04
CA ASP A 205 44.39 -41.92 -3.14
C ASP A 205 44.92 -42.31 -1.75
N LYS A 206 44.78 -43.59 -1.40
CA LYS A 206 45.14 -44.15 -0.09
C LYS A 206 46.65 -44.12 0.20
N ASN A 207 47.47 -43.92 -0.82
CA ASN A 207 48.92 -43.84 -0.66
C ASN A 207 49.39 -42.46 -0.17
N PHE A 208 48.51 -41.45 -0.15
CA PHE A 208 48.72 -40.17 0.52
C PHE A 208 48.07 -40.19 1.91
N PRO A 209 48.80 -40.56 2.97
CA PRO A 209 48.25 -40.61 4.33
C PRO A 209 47.62 -39.31 4.83
N LEU A 210 48.24 -38.13 4.58
CA LEU A 210 47.76 -36.82 5.08
C LEU A 210 48.57 -35.63 4.50
N TRP A 211 47.98 -34.45 4.39
CA TRP A 211 48.49 -33.12 3.95
C TRP A 211 48.36 -32.75 2.47
N ILE A 212 48.77 -33.61 1.54
CA ILE A 212 48.71 -33.30 0.10
C ILE A 212 47.75 -34.22 -0.69
N GLU A 213 46.95 -35.02 0.03
CA GLU A 213 45.86 -35.82 -0.52
C GLU A 213 44.83 -34.97 -1.26
N ASP A 214 44.59 -33.75 -0.74
CA ASP A 214 43.63 -32.81 -1.32
C ASP A 214 44.17 -32.28 -2.64
N ASP A 215 45.46 -31.90 -2.62
CA ASP A 215 46.15 -31.36 -3.78
C ASP A 215 46.13 -32.37 -4.93
N ASP A 216 46.40 -33.64 -4.64
CA ASP A 216 46.37 -34.75 -5.61
C ASP A 216 44.96 -35.00 -6.16
N PHE A 217 43.97 -35.12 -5.26
CA PHE A 217 42.61 -35.46 -5.63
C PHE A 217 41.96 -34.37 -6.49
N PHE A 218 42.07 -33.11 -6.08
CA PHE A 218 41.46 -32.01 -6.84
C PHE A 218 42.26 -31.62 -8.10
N LEU A 219 43.58 -31.85 -8.14
CA LEU A 219 44.35 -31.71 -9.38
C LEU A 219 43.91 -32.74 -10.43
N SER A 220 43.55 -33.95 -10.00
CA SER A 220 43.07 -35.03 -10.88
C SER A 220 41.79 -34.69 -11.66
N PHE A 221 40.95 -33.75 -11.18
CA PHE A 221 39.80 -33.26 -11.94
C PHE A 221 40.23 -32.65 -13.29
N ARG A 222 41.42 -32.05 -13.37
CA ARG A 222 41.95 -31.45 -14.59
C ARG A 222 42.29 -32.48 -15.67
N LEU A 223 42.60 -33.73 -15.29
CA LEU A 223 42.75 -34.83 -16.24
C LEU A 223 41.42 -35.19 -16.94
N PHE A 224 40.29 -34.88 -16.30
CA PHE A 224 38.94 -35.06 -16.84
C PHE A 224 38.37 -33.77 -17.48
N ASN A 225 39.26 -32.89 -17.97
CA ASN A 225 38.92 -31.66 -18.70
C ASN A 225 38.07 -30.66 -17.88
N GLN A 226 38.11 -30.78 -16.55
CA GLN A 226 37.48 -29.87 -15.60
C GLN A 226 38.46 -28.82 -15.08
N LYS A 227 37.91 -27.72 -14.56
CA LYS A 227 38.61 -26.58 -13.98
C LYS A 227 38.30 -26.46 -12.49
N CYS A 228 39.23 -25.83 -11.77
CA CYS A 228 39.15 -25.61 -10.33
C CYS A 228 39.18 -24.11 -10.05
N PHE A 229 38.26 -23.63 -9.20
CA PHE A 229 38.12 -22.20 -8.91
C PHE A 229 38.11 -21.90 -7.42
N TYR A 230 38.73 -20.79 -7.04
CA TYR A 230 38.57 -20.14 -5.76
C TYR A 230 37.42 -19.13 -5.84
N LEU A 231 36.50 -19.19 -4.87
CA LEU A 231 35.34 -18.31 -4.78
C LEU A 231 35.36 -17.52 -3.45
N PRO A 232 35.71 -16.21 -3.48
CA PRO A 232 35.87 -15.38 -2.28
C PRO A 232 34.56 -15.07 -1.56
N SER A 233 33.41 -15.21 -2.26
CA SER A 233 32.09 -14.90 -1.70
C SER A 233 31.59 -15.92 -0.68
N ILE A 234 32.34 -17.03 -0.49
CA ILE A 234 32.12 -18.07 0.50
C ILE A 234 33.31 -18.09 1.45
N GLU A 235 33.06 -17.75 2.71
CA GLU A 235 34.05 -17.69 3.78
C GLU A 235 33.82 -18.79 4.81
N VAL A 236 34.93 -19.43 5.20
CA VAL A 236 34.99 -20.50 6.19
C VAL A 236 36.07 -20.19 7.21
N CYS A 237 35.75 -20.40 8.48
CA CYS A 237 36.69 -20.24 9.58
C CYS A 237 37.24 -21.60 10.03
N HIS A 238 38.55 -21.80 9.90
CA HIS A 238 39.24 -22.98 10.40
C HIS A 238 39.60 -22.79 11.88
N ARG A 239 39.00 -23.61 12.75
CA ARG A 239 39.04 -23.48 14.21
C ARG A 239 40.27 -24.15 14.84
N PHE A 240 41.47 -23.68 14.48
CA PHE A 240 42.73 -24.22 14.99
C PHE A 240 42.89 -24.12 16.51
N SER A 241 42.39 -23.05 17.12
CA SER A 241 42.47 -22.83 18.57
C SER A 241 41.59 -23.79 19.36
N LEU A 242 40.55 -24.34 18.71
CA LEU A 242 39.63 -25.26 19.34
C LEU A 242 40.11 -26.71 19.24
N ARG A 243 40.96 -27.05 18.26
CA ARG A 243 41.46 -28.42 18.03
C ARG A 243 41.90 -29.12 19.31
N GLY A 244 41.26 -30.25 19.60
CA GLY A 244 41.67 -31.19 20.62
C GLY A 244 43.11 -31.68 20.43
N SER A 245 43.78 -32.08 21.52
CA SER A 245 45.16 -32.56 21.41
C SER A 245 45.21 -33.88 20.64
N ARG A 246 45.85 -33.91 19.47
CA ARG A 246 46.07 -35.14 18.67
C ARG A 246 47.12 -36.09 19.27
N ASN A 247 47.49 -35.91 20.54
CA ASN A 247 48.48 -36.72 21.24
C ASN A 247 47.75 -37.53 22.33
N PRO A 248 47.76 -38.88 22.28
CA PRO A 248 47.04 -39.72 23.23
C PRO A 248 47.43 -39.46 24.71
N ASN A 249 48.59 -38.86 24.96
CA ASN A 249 49.12 -38.62 26.30
C ASN A 249 48.83 -37.24 26.92
N SER A 250 48.12 -36.33 26.24
CA SER A 250 47.89 -34.96 26.75
C SER A 250 46.52 -34.68 27.36
N TRP A 251 45.84 -35.71 27.88
CA TRP A 251 44.60 -35.59 28.64
C TRP A 251 44.78 -35.03 30.07
N LYS A 252 45.45 -33.87 30.21
CA LYS A 252 45.37 -33.04 31.43
C LYS A 252 45.54 -31.56 31.09
N LYS A 253 44.43 -30.91 30.72
CA LYS A 253 44.04 -29.58 31.23
C LYS A 253 42.65 -29.20 30.70
N LYS A 254 41.66 -29.33 31.59
CA LYS A 254 40.27 -28.91 31.41
C LYS A 254 40.11 -27.57 32.14
N ARG A 255 39.82 -26.48 31.40
CA ARG A 255 39.04 -25.29 31.81
C ARG A 255 39.34 -24.13 30.86
N TYR A 256 38.46 -23.91 29.88
CA TYR A 256 38.04 -22.58 29.42
C TYR A 256 36.88 -22.74 28.42
N PHE A 257 35.69 -23.09 28.90
CA PHE A 257 34.47 -23.08 28.08
C PHE A 257 33.31 -22.66 28.96
N ASN A 258 33.11 -21.34 29.03
CA ASN A 258 31.84 -20.71 29.43
C ASN A 258 31.77 -19.21 29.04
N PHE A 259 32.57 -18.73 28.07
CA PHE A 259 32.55 -17.31 27.68
C PHE A 259 32.34 -17.04 26.18
N ILE A 260 32.09 -18.06 25.36
CA ILE A 260 31.84 -17.88 23.91
C ILE A 260 30.40 -18.32 23.61
N LYS A 261 29.43 -17.57 24.15
CA LYS A 261 28.03 -17.62 23.71
C LYS A 261 27.48 -16.25 23.28
N THR A 262 28.32 -15.22 23.29
CA THR A 262 27.90 -13.83 23.03
C THR A 262 29.02 -13.03 22.38
N VAL A 263 29.58 -13.49 21.26
CA VAL A 263 30.58 -12.71 20.53
C VAL A 263 30.52 -12.99 19.03
N ASP A 264 29.49 -12.48 18.36
CA ASP A 264 29.53 -12.28 16.89
C ASP A 264 30.20 -10.93 16.52
N ASP A 265 30.36 -10.00 17.48
CA ASP A 265 30.87 -8.65 17.22
C ASP A 265 32.40 -8.48 17.41
N GLU A 266 33.07 -9.20 18.34
CA GLU A 266 34.52 -9.02 18.52
C GLU A 266 35.37 -9.72 17.44
N VAL A 267 34.82 -10.70 16.72
CA VAL A 267 35.54 -11.32 15.58
C VAL A 267 35.68 -10.32 14.42
N GLN A 268 34.72 -9.39 14.26
CA GLN A 268 34.87 -8.26 13.34
C GLN A 268 35.86 -7.21 13.85
N LEU A 269 35.94 -7.00 15.17
CA LEU A 269 36.88 -6.06 15.77
C LEU A 269 38.34 -6.56 15.71
N ILE A 270 38.56 -7.87 15.82
CA ILE A 270 39.90 -8.48 15.66
C ILE A 270 40.37 -8.39 14.20
N ARG A 271 39.47 -8.41 13.22
CA ARG A 271 39.80 -8.18 11.80
C ARG A 271 40.36 -6.79 11.51
N SER A 272 39.94 -5.76 12.25
CA SER A 272 40.44 -4.38 12.05
C SER A 272 41.78 -4.13 12.74
N TYR A 273 42.11 -4.87 13.81
CA TYR A 273 43.37 -4.71 14.53
C TYR A 273 44.56 -5.47 13.93
N TYR A 274 44.35 -6.54 13.16
CA TYR A 274 45.44 -7.38 12.66
C TYR A 274 46.18 -6.86 11.41
N PHE A 275 45.68 -5.78 10.77
CA PHE A 275 46.40 -5.15 9.65
C PHE A 275 47.59 -4.27 10.07
N LYS A 276 47.86 -4.13 11.37
CA LYS A 276 49.03 -3.39 11.88
C LYS A 276 49.90 -4.24 12.81
N GLY A 277 50.52 -5.25 12.20
CA GLY A 277 51.75 -5.89 12.69
C GLY A 277 51.59 -6.88 13.83
N VAL A 278 52.30 -8.02 13.76
CA VAL A 278 53.24 -8.53 14.78
C VAL A 278 53.64 -10.00 14.53
N LYS A 279 54.98 -10.19 14.58
CA LYS A 279 55.84 -11.33 14.94
C LYS A 279 55.41 -12.80 14.67
N PHE A 280 56.26 -13.45 13.86
CA PHE A 280 56.39 -14.90 13.65
C PHE A 280 56.62 -15.68 14.96
N PHE A 281 55.68 -16.58 15.30
CA PHE A 281 55.96 -17.71 16.22
C PHE A 281 56.59 -18.86 15.43
N LYS A 282 57.83 -19.24 15.75
CA LYS A 282 58.46 -20.47 15.24
C LYS A 282 57.76 -21.69 15.87
N ARG A 283 56.97 -22.43 15.07
CA ARG A 283 56.42 -23.75 15.47
C ARG A 283 57.55 -24.76 15.65
N LYS A 284 57.66 -25.38 16.83
CA LYS A 284 58.44 -26.62 17.01
C LYS A 284 57.74 -27.76 16.27
N PHE A 285 58.43 -28.41 15.34
CA PHE A 285 57.88 -29.52 14.56
C PHE A 285 57.64 -30.76 15.44
N ILE A 286 56.48 -31.39 15.28
CA ILE A 286 56.20 -32.71 15.82
C ILE A 286 57.02 -33.74 15.01
N SER A 287 57.72 -34.64 15.68
CA SER A 287 58.77 -35.51 15.10
C SER A 287 58.32 -36.41 13.94
N TRP A 288 57.02 -36.71 13.81
CA TRP A 288 56.49 -37.55 12.72
C TRP A 288 56.15 -36.79 11.44
N ARG A 289 55.86 -35.48 11.52
CA ARG A 289 55.33 -34.70 10.38
C ARG A 289 56.29 -34.64 9.20
N PRO A 290 57.62 -34.41 9.40
CA PRO A 290 58.59 -34.45 8.31
C PRO A 290 58.63 -35.78 7.55
N LYS A 291 58.46 -36.91 8.24
CA LYS A 291 58.54 -38.24 7.60
C LYS A 291 57.37 -38.49 6.64
N ILE A 292 56.16 -38.12 7.07
CA ILE A 292 54.94 -38.27 6.27
C ILE A 292 55.04 -37.39 5.02
N LEU A 293 55.39 -36.12 5.17
CA LEU A 293 55.54 -35.20 4.04
C LEU A 293 56.61 -35.65 3.04
N LEU A 294 57.75 -36.17 3.50
CA LEU A 294 58.78 -36.71 2.60
C LEU A 294 58.25 -37.90 1.78
N HIS A 295 57.56 -38.84 2.44
CA HIS A 295 56.86 -39.94 1.76
C HIS A 295 55.88 -39.40 0.71
N ASP A 296 55.07 -38.41 1.07
CA ASP A 296 54.08 -37.84 0.16
C ASP A 296 54.73 -37.13 -1.02
N TYR A 297 55.79 -36.36 -0.82
CA TYR A 297 56.51 -35.69 -1.92
C TYR A 297 57.18 -36.71 -2.86
N ASP A 298 57.77 -37.77 -2.32
CA ASP A 298 58.36 -38.85 -3.12
C ASP A 298 57.30 -39.60 -3.91
N TYR A 299 56.17 -39.93 -3.27
CA TYR A 299 55.05 -40.61 -3.93
C TYR A 299 54.36 -39.71 -4.98
N TRP A 300 54.21 -38.41 -4.70
CA TRP A 300 53.75 -37.44 -5.68
C TRP A 300 54.63 -37.46 -6.92
N LYS A 301 55.96 -37.41 -6.73
CA LYS A 301 56.91 -37.42 -7.84
C LYS A 301 56.83 -38.71 -8.65
N GLN A 302 56.62 -39.86 -8.00
CA GLN A 302 56.40 -41.13 -8.69
C GLN A 302 55.09 -41.15 -9.48
N LYS A 303 53.99 -40.65 -8.90
CA LYS A 303 52.66 -40.65 -9.50
C LYS A 303 52.53 -39.66 -10.65
N TRP A 304 52.91 -38.41 -10.41
CA TRP A 304 52.73 -37.30 -11.34
C TRP A 304 53.94 -37.10 -12.28
N GLY A 305 55.08 -37.74 -12.02
CA GLY A 305 56.28 -37.62 -12.86
C GLY A 305 57.04 -36.30 -12.71
N PHE A 306 56.67 -35.45 -11.73
CA PHE A 306 57.38 -34.22 -11.40
C PHE A 306 57.33 -33.94 -9.89
N ASP A 307 58.29 -33.17 -9.40
CA ASP A 307 58.38 -32.76 -7.99
C ASP A 307 57.36 -31.65 -7.69
N CYS A 308 56.46 -31.85 -6.72
CA CYS A 308 55.44 -30.84 -6.38
C CYS A 308 56.02 -29.56 -5.78
N LEU A 309 57.17 -29.62 -5.11
CA LEU A 309 57.81 -28.45 -4.49
C LEU A 309 58.74 -27.71 -5.47
N ASN A 310 59.42 -28.47 -6.33
CA ASN A 310 60.40 -27.95 -7.28
C ASN A 310 60.16 -28.51 -8.70
N PRO A 311 59.01 -28.20 -9.31
CA PRO A 311 58.65 -28.77 -10.60
C PRO A 311 59.57 -28.27 -11.72
N ASP A 312 60.12 -29.20 -12.49
CA ASP A 312 60.74 -28.88 -13.77
C ASP A 312 59.63 -28.61 -14.80
N MET A 313 59.37 -27.34 -15.07
CA MET A 313 58.27 -26.93 -15.93
C MET A 313 58.41 -27.42 -17.37
N GLU A 314 59.62 -27.73 -17.86
CA GLU A 314 59.78 -28.32 -19.19
C GLU A 314 59.32 -29.78 -19.20
N VAL A 315 59.60 -30.52 -18.12
CA VAL A 315 59.07 -31.88 -17.92
C VAL A 315 57.55 -31.86 -17.78
N VAL A 316 57.01 -30.97 -16.95
CA VAL A 316 55.55 -30.86 -16.73
C VAL A 316 54.81 -30.52 -18.02
N LYS A 317 55.30 -29.55 -18.80
CA LYS A 317 54.71 -29.17 -20.10
C LYS A 317 54.70 -30.33 -21.09
N ARG A 318 55.74 -31.16 -21.08
CA ARG A 318 55.86 -32.34 -21.96
C ARG A 318 54.90 -33.46 -21.53
N LEU A 319 54.81 -33.76 -20.24
CA LEU A 319 53.97 -34.85 -19.71
C LEU A 319 52.47 -34.56 -19.86
N TYR A 320 52.06 -33.33 -19.58
CA TYR A 320 50.64 -32.95 -19.48
C TYR A 320 50.16 -32.09 -20.64
N LYS A 321 50.86 -32.19 -21.78
CA LYS A 321 50.48 -31.53 -23.03
C LYS A 321 49.02 -31.85 -23.34
N ASP A 322 48.27 -30.83 -23.74
CA ASP A 322 46.85 -30.93 -24.12
C ASP A 322 45.84 -31.24 -22.98
N THR A 323 46.26 -31.20 -21.72
CA THR A 323 45.37 -31.34 -20.55
C THR A 323 45.06 -30.01 -19.86
N GLU A 324 44.00 -29.95 -19.03
CA GLU A 324 43.70 -28.74 -18.21
C GLU A 324 44.70 -28.53 -17.05
N ILE A 325 45.67 -29.43 -16.84
CA ILE A 325 46.77 -29.21 -15.88
C ILE A 325 47.61 -27.99 -16.30
N LEU A 326 47.84 -27.82 -17.61
CA LEU A 326 48.61 -26.69 -18.15
C LEU A 326 47.77 -25.43 -18.41
N TRP A 327 46.62 -25.27 -17.74
CA TRP A 327 45.68 -24.18 -18.02
C TRP A 327 46.32 -22.79 -18.00
N ASN A 328 47.24 -22.52 -17.06
CA ASN A 328 47.89 -21.22 -16.91
C ASN A 328 49.01 -20.97 -17.95
N TYR A 329 49.46 -22.04 -18.63
CA TYR A 329 50.52 -22.00 -19.65
C TYR A 329 50.00 -22.14 -21.08
N ASN A 330 48.70 -22.37 -21.25
CA ASN A 330 48.01 -22.39 -22.54
C ASN A 330 47.01 -21.23 -22.61
N ILE A 331 47.27 -20.26 -23.48
CA ILE A 331 46.46 -19.04 -23.60
C ILE A 331 44.97 -19.34 -23.86
N ARG A 332 44.65 -20.40 -24.61
CA ARG A 332 43.26 -20.79 -24.90
C ARG A 332 42.56 -21.30 -23.65
N LEU A 333 43.23 -22.13 -22.84
CA LEU A 333 42.67 -22.68 -21.61
C LEU A 333 42.52 -21.61 -20.53
N LYS A 334 43.51 -20.72 -20.41
CA LYS A 334 43.48 -19.56 -19.52
C LYS A 334 42.33 -18.61 -19.86
N ASN A 335 42.15 -18.30 -21.15
CA ASN A 335 41.05 -17.43 -21.60
C ASN A 335 39.68 -18.02 -21.31
N LYS A 336 39.50 -19.34 -21.40
CA LYS A 336 38.24 -20.00 -21.02
C LYS A 336 37.93 -19.84 -19.54
N GLY A 337 38.93 -19.99 -18.67
CA GLY A 337 38.76 -19.73 -17.23
C GLY A 337 38.36 -18.29 -16.94
N LYS A 338 39.06 -17.36 -17.58
CA LYS A 338 38.75 -15.93 -17.49
C LYS A 338 37.33 -15.60 -17.95
N GLN A 339 36.87 -16.18 -19.06
CA GLN A 339 35.50 -16.00 -19.55
C GLN A 339 34.45 -16.42 -18.52
N ILE A 340 34.64 -17.56 -17.84
CA ILE A 340 33.74 -18.03 -16.78
C ILE A 340 33.70 -17.02 -15.63
N ILE A 341 34.86 -16.51 -15.20
CA ILE A 341 34.93 -15.51 -14.12
C ILE A 341 34.27 -14.20 -14.55
N ASP A 342 34.53 -13.71 -15.76
CA ASP A 342 33.96 -12.47 -16.30
C ASP A 342 32.42 -12.57 -16.42
N GLU A 343 31.90 -13.72 -16.86
CA GLU A 343 30.45 -13.99 -16.90
C GLU A 343 29.82 -14.02 -15.51
N TYR A 344 30.49 -14.65 -14.54
CA TYR A 344 30.04 -14.66 -13.15
C TYR A 344 30.02 -13.25 -12.54
N ILE A 345 31.09 -12.48 -12.71
CA ILE A 345 31.17 -11.08 -12.24
C ILE A 345 30.09 -10.23 -12.91
N LYS A 346 29.86 -10.40 -14.21
CA LYS A 346 28.77 -9.73 -14.93
C LYS A 346 27.40 -10.07 -14.35
N LYS A 347 27.20 -11.33 -13.94
CA LYS A 347 25.96 -11.77 -13.28
C LYS A 347 25.81 -11.19 -11.86
N LEU A 348 26.87 -11.20 -11.05
CA LEU A 348 26.88 -10.60 -9.71
C LEU A 348 26.63 -9.08 -9.73
N ASN A 349 27.09 -8.40 -10.79
CA ASN A 349 26.86 -6.97 -10.96
C ASN A 349 25.42 -6.63 -11.36
N LYS A 350 24.56 -7.61 -11.69
CA LYS A 350 23.14 -7.35 -11.95
C LYS A 350 22.41 -7.02 -10.66
N CYS A 351 21.80 -5.83 -10.63
CA CYS A 351 21.01 -5.35 -9.52
C CYS A 351 19.79 -6.26 -9.27
N SER A 352 19.60 -6.72 -8.04
CA SER A 352 18.43 -7.51 -7.64
C SER A 352 17.38 -6.64 -6.95
N ALA A 353 16.16 -7.13 -6.81
CA ALA A 353 15.09 -6.38 -6.14
C ALA A 353 15.40 -6.06 -4.67
N SER A 354 16.19 -6.89 -3.97
CA SER A 354 16.65 -6.61 -2.60
C SER A 354 17.68 -5.49 -2.52
N ASP A 355 18.38 -5.20 -3.62
CA ASP A 355 19.42 -4.18 -3.67
C ASP A 355 18.86 -2.75 -3.82
N VAL A 356 17.56 -2.59 -4.03
CA VAL A 356 16.94 -1.29 -4.30
C VAL A 356 15.76 -1.06 -3.38
N LYS A 357 15.73 0.09 -2.71
CA LYS A 357 14.52 0.59 -2.06
C LYS A 357 14.22 2.01 -2.43
N ILE A 358 13.01 2.24 -2.91
CA ILE A 358 12.50 3.57 -3.20
C ILE A 358 11.32 3.84 -2.27
N LEU A 359 11.48 4.79 -1.35
CA LEU A 359 10.38 5.20 -0.50
C LEU A 359 9.41 6.09 -1.27
N VAL A 360 8.11 5.82 -1.11
CA VAL A 360 7.05 6.68 -1.66
C VAL A 360 6.39 7.40 -0.48
N GLY A 361 6.58 8.72 -0.37
CA GLY A 361 6.18 9.52 0.78
C GLY A 361 4.71 9.98 0.72
N TYR A 362 3.91 9.56 1.70
CA TYR A 362 2.49 9.88 1.88
C TYR A 362 2.24 10.72 3.13
N HIS A 363 1.29 11.65 3.08
CA HIS A 363 0.81 12.42 4.26
C HIS A 363 -0.72 12.48 4.34
N LYS A 364 -1.41 11.82 3.41
CA LYS A 364 -2.86 11.64 3.38
C LYS A 364 -3.21 10.33 2.66
N LYS A 365 -4.44 9.86 2.81
CA LYS A 365 -4.93 8.64 2.13
C LYS A 365 -5.06 8.88 0.63
N THR A 366 -4.26 8.16 -0.16
CA THR A 366 -4.27 8.15 -1.63
C THR A 366 -3.94 6.74 -2.13
N PRO A 367 -4.17 6.39 -3.42
CA PRO A 367 -3.80 5.08 -3.96
C PRO A 367 -2.33 4.73 -3.66
N LEU A 368 -2.10 3.50 -3.19
CA LEU A 368 -0.77 3.01 -2.85
C LEU A 368 -0.02 2.56 -4.10
N ILE A 369 1.25 2.90 -4.15
CA ILE A 369 2.21 2.34 -5.10
C ILE A 369 3.22 1.55 -4.27
N GLU A 370 3.11 0.23 -4.34
CA GLU A 370 3.92 -0.71 -3.59
C GLU A 370 4.40 -1.86 -4.45
N SER A 371 5.61 -2.35 -4.16
CA SER A 371 6.20 -3.52 -4.79
C SER A 371 7.35 -4.03 -3.92
N SER A 372 8.16 -4.98 -4.41
CA SER A 372 9.34 -5.41 -3.66
C SER A 372 10.40 -4.29 -3.54
N ILE A 373 10.42 -3.34 -4.48
CA ILE A 373 11.32 -2.17 -4.51
C ILE A 373 10.65 -0.90 -3.95
N LEU A 374 9.38 -0.66 -4.29
CA LEU A 374 8.63 0.55 -3.93
C LEU A 374 7.97 0.36 -2.55
N THR A 375 8.34 1.21 -1.59
CA THR A 375 7.88 1.06 -0.20
C THR A 375 7.13 2.32 0.26
N PRO A 376 5.81 2.25 0.48
CA PRO A 376 5.04 3.36 1.05
C PRO A 376 5.52 3.75 2.45
N ILE A 377 5.70 5.05 2.69
CA ILE A 377 6.02 5.62 4.01
C ILE A 377 5.09 6.78 4.37
N PHE A 378 4.53 6.74 5.58
CA PHE A 378 3.75 7.80 6.20
C PHE A 378 4.70 8.83 6.80
N LEU A 379 4.72 10.00 6.17
CA LEU A 379 5.45 11.18 6.58
C LEU A 379 4.70 11.97 7.66
N GLY A 380 5.42 12.44 8.68
CA GLY A 380 4.88 13.28 9.74
C GLY A 380 3.91 12.57 10.67
N LYS A 381 3.99 11.23 10.76
CA LYS A 381 3.08 10.42 11.57
C LYS A 381 3.06 10.83 13.05
N ALA A 382 4.19 11.26 13.61
CA ALA A 382 4.29 11.75 14.99
C ALA A 382 3.56 13.08 15.24
N SER A 383 3.27 13.85 14.19
CA SER A 383 2.51 15.12 14.25
C SER A 383 1.02 14.91 13.96
N TRP A 384 0.52 13.68 14.07
CA TRP A 384 -0.89 13.40 13.86
C TRP A 384 -1.75 14.15 14.89
N GLY A 385 -2.75 14.87 14.39
CA GLY A 385 -3.73 15.58 15.22
C GLY A 385 -3.70 17.09 15.07
N ASP A 386 -2.59 17.66 14.60
CA ASP A 386 -2.50 19.11 14.41
C ASP A 386 -2.65 19.55 12.94
N LEU A 387 -2.96 20.85 12.74
CA LEU A 387 -3.41 21.38 11.46
C LEU A 387 -2.28 21.44 10.40
N SER A 388 -2.50 20.88 9.22
CA SER A 388 -1.57 20.95 8.09
C SER A 388 -2.08 21.89 6.98
N LYS A 389 -1.27 22.11 5.93
CA LYS A 389 -1.69 22.84 4.72
C LYS A 389 -2.88 22.19 4.01
N ASP A 390 -3.04 20.88 4.20
CA ASP A 390 -4.10 20.06 3.61
C ASP A 390 -5.27 19.84 4.59
N GLY A 391 -5.29 20.58 5.71
CA GLY A 391 -6.28 20.41 6.79
C GLY A 391 -5.83 19.39 7.85
N LYS A 392 -6.80 18.88 8.63
CA LYS A 392 -6.57 17.85 9.65
C LYS A 392 -6.87 16.48 9.07
N LEU A 393 -5.91 15.56 9.14
CA LEU A 393 -6.09 14.18 8.69
C LEU A 393 -7.18 13.50 9.53
N LYS A 394 -8.15 12.87 8.87
CA LYS A 394 -9.22 12.13 9.56
C LYS A 394 -8.65 10.94 10.34
N LEU A 395 -9.27 10.58 11.46
CA LEU A 395 -8.83 9.45 12.29
C LEU A 395 -8.86 8.12 11.52
N GLU A 396 -9.85 7.93 10.65
CA GLU A 396 -9.95 6.74 9.79
C GLU A 396 -8.77 6.63 8.80
N ASP A 397 -8.43 7.74 8.14
CA ASP A 397 -7.32 7.80 7.20
C ASP A 397 -5.99 7.55 7.93
N PHE A 398 -5.81 8.14 9.11
CA PHE A 398 -4.66 7.89 9.95
C PHE A 398 -4.52 6.41 10.33
N ARG A 399 -5.60 5.78 10.80
CA ARG A 399 -5.59 4.35 11.16
C ARG A 399 -5.27 3.47 9.95
N TRP A 400 -5.84 3.80 8.79
CA TRP A 400 -5.56 3.09 7.55
C TRP A 400 -4.09 3.24 7.16
N MET A 401 -3.55 4.46 7.14
CA MET A 401 -2.14 4.72 6.85
C MET A 401 -1.21 4.00 7.84
N CYS A 402 -1.52 3.99 9.13
CA CYS A 402 -0.73 3.24 10.12
C CYS A 402 -0.69 1.73 9.85
N LYS A 403 -1.73 1.18 9.22
CA LYS A 403 -1.82 -0.24 8.90
C LYS A 403 -1.14 -0.60 7.57
N THR A 404 -1.13 0.31 6.60
CA THR A 404 -0.75 0.01 5.21
C THR A 404 0.64 0.45 4.81
N MET A 405 1.32 1.28 5.60
CA MET A 405 2.62 1.84 5.24
C MET A 405 3.54 1.98 6.46
N LEU A 406 4.84 2.06 6.20
CA LEU A 406 5.83 2.33 7.25
C LEU A 406 5.61 3.71 7.85
N GLY A 407 5.87 3.88 9.14
CA GLY A 407 5.86 5.19 9.78
C GLY A 407 7.27 5.78 9.80
N ASP A 408 7.39 7.05 9.42
CA ASP A 408 8.62 7.82 9.61
C ASP A 408 8.90 8.18 11.08
N ASP A 409 8.05 7.73 12.02
CA ASP A 409 8.11 7.96 13.47
C ASP A 409 8.81 6.83 14.25
N THR A 410 9.43 5.87 13.56
CA THR A 410 10.06 4.70 14.19
C THR A 410 11.59 4.78 14.17
N GLY A 411 12.27 4.19 15.17
CA GLY A 411 13.73 4.24 15.26
C GLY A 411 14.26 5.67 15.36
N LYS A 412 15.44 5.94 14.79
CA LYS A 412 15.98 7.31 14.79
C LYS A 412 15.28 8.13 13.71
N ASN A 413 14.58 9.19 14.13
CA ASN A 413 13.69 9.93 13.24
C ASN A 413 13.52 11.42 13.62
N ILE A 414 12.85 12.15 12.74
CA ILE A 414 12.46 13.57 12.90
C ILE A 414 11.01 13.81 12.46
N SER A 415 10.13 12.81 12.62
CA SER A 415 8.73 12.86 12.15
C SER A 415 7.95 14.07 12.70
N GLN A 416 8.23 14.47 13.95
CA GLN A 416 7.66 15.66 14.59
C GLN A 416 8.01 16.97 13.88
N LEU A 417 9.06 16.99 13.06
CA LEU A 417 9.51 18.17 12.31
C LEU A 417 8.94 18.23 10.89
N ASN A 418 8.04 17.32 10.51
CA ASN A 418 7.51 17.21 9.14
C ASN A 418 6.87 18.51 8.63
N ARG A 419 6.28 19.33 9.49
CA ARG A 419 5.72 20.62 9.06
C ARG A 419 6.74 21.63 8.56
N PHE A 420 7.99 21.48 8.96
CA PHE A 420 9.08 22.34 8.52
C PHE A 420 9.90 21.64 7.44
N PHE A 421 10.23 20.36 7.65
CA PHE A 421 11.14 19.57 6.80
C PHE A 421 10.42 18.87 5.63
N CYS A 422 9.10 18.79 5.65
CA CYS A 422 8.27 18.10 4.65
C CYS A 422 8.80 16.68 4.35
N GLU A 423 9.00 16.35 3.08
CA GLU A 423 9.49 15.06 2.59
C GLU A 423 10.85 14.65 3.16
N MET A 424 11.66 15.62 3.62
CA MET A 424 12.98 15.33 4.22
C MET A 424 12.89 14.50 5.50
N THR A 425 11.72 14.42 6.14
CA THR A 425 11.51 13.51 7.29
C THR A 425 11.60 12.04 6.89
N GLY A 426 11.02 11.65 5.76
CA GLY A 426 11.15 10.30 5.21
C GLY A 426 12.55 10.00 4.69
N ILE A 427 13.21 10.98 4.07
CA ILE A 427 14.61 10.88 3.63
C ILE A 427 15.54 10.70 4.84
N TYR A 428 15.33 11.45 5.93
CA TYR A 428 16.10 11.28 7.17
C TYR A 428 15.87 9.90 7.78
N TRP A 429 14.61 9.45 7.75
CA TRP A 429 14.24 8.16 8.32
C TRP A 429 15.00 7.02 7.61
N ILE A 430 14.99 6.94 6.28
CA ILE A 430 15.74 5.88 5.58
C ILE A 430 17.24 5.98 5.83
N TRP A 431 17.79 7.19 5.88
CA TRP A 431 19.21 7.41 6.18
C TRP A 431 19.65 6.84 7.54
N LYS A 432 18.75 6.83 8.52
CA LYS A 432 19.05 6.35 9.87
C LYS A 432 18.55 4.95 10.20
N ASN A 433 17.90 4.27 9.26
CA ASN A 433 17.22 3.00 9.50
C ASN A 433 17.35 2.01 8.31
N TYR A 434 18.52 1.92 7.66
CA TYR A 434 18.73 1.05 6.49
C TYR A 434 18.40 -0.43 6.76
N GLU A 435 18.72 -0.90 7.96
CA GLU A 435 18.46 -2.27 8.40
C GLU A 435 16.98 -2.63 8.35
N LYS A 436 16.09 -1.66 8.57
CA LYS A 436 14.63 -1.86 8.52
C LYS A 436 14.07 -2.03 7.12
N VAL A 437 14.85 -1.67 6.11
CA VAL A 437 14.48 -1.79 4.70
C VAL A 437 15.38 -2.77 3.94
N GLY A 438 16.18 -3.57 4.65
CA GLY A 438 16.98 -4.66 4.07
C GLY A 438 18.37 -4.26 3.58
N ASN A 439 18.93 -3.13 4.05
CA ASN A 439 20.27 -2.64 3.67
C ASN A 439 20.51 -2.56 2.15
N PRO A 440 19.65 -1.85 1.39
CA PRO A 440 19.74 -1.78 -0.07
C PRO A 440 21.00 -1.03 -0.53
N ARG A 441 21.50 -1.40 -1.71
CA ARG A 441 22.60 -0.73 -2.43
C ARG A 441 22.18 0.59 -3.08
N TYR A 442 20.92 0.70 -3.49
CA TYR A 442 20.32 1.91 -4.05
C TYR A 442 19.17 2.40 -3.18
N ILE A 443 19.17 3.70 -2.93
CA ILE A 443 18.15 4.42 -2.17
C ILE A 443 17.43 5.37 -3.10
N GLY A 444 16.10 5.35 -3.07
CA GLY A 444 15.28 6.32 -3.77
C GLY A 444 14.20 6.93 -2.90
N PHE A 445 13.69 8.05 -3.38
CA PHE A 445 12.56 8.74 -2.80
C PHE A 445 11.67 9.30 -3.91
N MET A 446 10.37 9.10 -3.79
CA MET A 446 9.32 9.69 -4.63
C MET A 446 8.18 10.21 -3.76
N GLN A 447 7.33 11.07 -4.30
CA GLN A 447 6.18 11.59 -3.59
C GLN A 447 4.91 10.85 -4.01
N TYR A 448 3.93 10.74 -3.13
CA TYR A 448 2.64 10.04 -3.38
C TYR A 448 1.89 10.42 -4.67
N ARG A 449 2.18 11.59 -5.26
CA ARG A 449 1.55 12.08 -6.50
C ARG A 449 2.55 12.44 -7.60
N ARG A 450 3.85 12.23 -7.36
CA ARG A 450 4.92 12.55 -8.31
C ARG A 450 5.92 11.41 -8.38
N HIS A 451 5.93 10.72 -9.52
CA HIS A 451 6.72 9.50 -9.70
C HIS A 451 7.64 9.64 -10.92
N LEU A 452 8.85 9.11 -10.81
CA LEU A 452 9.83 9.03 -11.90
C LEU A 452 9.35 8.03 -12.97
N LYS A 453 9.58 8.36 -14.24
CA LYS A 453 9.32 7.42 -15.35
C LYS A 453 10.56 6.57 -15.64
N PHE A 454 10.47 5.27 -15.36
CA PHE A 454 11.51 4.29 -15.66
C PHE A 454 11.32 3.67 -17.05
N GLY A 455 12.36 3.04 -17.60
CA GLY A 455 12.39 2.44 -18.94
C GLY A 455 13.06 3.31 -20.01
N GLN A 456 13.18 2.77 -21.23
CA GLN A 456 13.71 3.49 -22.38
C GLN A 456 12.64 4.39 -23.01
N ASN A 457 12.94 5.67 -23.20
CA ASN A 457 12.10 6.56 -24.00
C ASN A 457 12.96 7.58 -24.74
N TYR A 458 12.90 7.57 -26.08
CA TYR A 458 13.67 8.47 -26.93
C TYR A 458 13.13 9.92 -26.93
N PHE A 459 11.86 10.16 -26.52
CA PHE A 459 11.27 11.51 -26.47
C PHE A 459 10.18 11.60 -25.39
N SER A 460 10.48 12.17 -24.21
CA SER A 460 9.44 12.51 -23.22
C SER A 460 9.73 13.88 -22.59
N PRO A 461 8.71 14.75 -22.46
CA PRO A 461 8.87 16.07 -21.84
C PRO A 461 9.29 15.93 -20.37
N PRO A 462 9.88 16.98 -19.75
CA PRO A 462 10.29 16.94 -18.35
C PRO A 462 9.16 16.56 -17.38
N SER A 463 7.94 17.02 -17.69
CA SER A 463 6.74 16.79 -16.86
C SER A 463 5.66 16.05 -17.65
N LEU A 464 5.01 15.07 -17.02
CA LEU A 464 3.88 14.31 -17.55
C LEU A 464 2.68 14.49 -16.62
N PHE A 465 1.47 14.57 -17.17
CA PHE A 465 0.24 14.74 -16.40
C PHE A 465 -0.66 13.53 -16.58
N TYR A 466 -1.18 13.00 -15.47
CA TYR A 466 -2.11 11.89 -15.45
C TYR A 466 -3.29 12.21 -14.54
N LYS A 467 -4.46 11.72 -14.94
CA LYS A 467 -5.67 11.90 -14.15
C LYS A 467 -5.62 11.07 -12.88
N ASP A 468 -5.41 9.75 -12.98
CA ASP A 468 -5.51 8.80 -11.87
C ASP A 468 -4.33 7.80 -11.84
N ILE A 469 -4.14 7.11 -10.71
CA ILE A 469 -3.22 5.95 -10.58
C ILE A 469 -4.00 4.67 -10.89
N ASN A 470 -3.74 4.05 -12.05
CA ASN A 470 -4.32 2.76 -12.46
C ASN A 470 -3.25 1.83 -13.05
N SER A 471 -3.62 0.60 -13.45
CA SER A 471 -2.65 -0.37 -14.01
C SER A 471 -1.91 0.16 -15.24
N ASN A 472 -2.59 0.91 -16.11
CA ASN A 472 -1.95 1.53 -17.28
C ASN A 472 -0.95 2.61 -16.87
N TYR A 473 -1.25 3.40 -15.84
CA TYR A 473 -0.31 4.36 -15.27
C TYR A 473 0.96 3.67 -14.79
N LEU A 474 0.85 2.58 -14.02
CA LEU A 474 2.00 1.83 -13.51
C LEU A 474 2.90 1.30 -14.65
N ILE A 475 2.29 0.75 -15.70
CA ILE A 475 2.99 0.26 -16.89
C ILE A 475 3.66 1.41 -17.65
N ASN A 476 2.92 2.49 -17.94
CA ASN A 476 3.40 3.62 -18.72
C ASN A 476 4.53 4.41 -18.03
N MET A 477 4.52 4.39 -16.70
CA MET A 477 5.56 5.00 -15.86
C MET A 477 6.73 4.04 -15.58
N GLY A 478 6.64 2.77 -16.00
CA GLY A 478 7.69 1.80 -15.76
C GLY A 478 7.86 1.43 -14.28
N LEU A 479 6.79 1.52 -13.49
CA LEU A 479 6.82 1.28 -12.03
C LEU A 479 6.77 -0.21 -11.65
N LEU A 480 7.20 -1.09 -12.56
CA LEU A 480 7.35 -2.52 -12.32
C LEU A 480 8.80 -2.81 -11.91
N ASP A 481 8.99 -3.70 -10.92
CA ASP A 481 10.32 -3.96 -10.33
C ASP A 481 11.40 -4.27 -11.39
N LYS A 482 11.07 -5.11 -12.37
CA LYS A 482 11.99 -5.44 -13.46
C LYS A 482 12.43 -4.20 -14.26
N VAL A 483 11.48 -3.33 -14.61
CA VAL A 483 11.76 -2.12 -15.41
C VAL A 483 12.58 -1.11 -14.61
N ILE A 484 12.30 -0.99 -13.31
CA ILE A 484 13.08 -0.16 -12.38
C ILE A 484 14.53 -0.67 -12.32
N LEU A 485 14.74 -1.97 -12.11
CA LEU A 485 16.07 -2.60 -12.06
C LEU A 485 16.85 -2.39 -13.37
N ASP A 486 16.22 -2.70 -14.51
CA ASP A 486 16.81 -2.53 -15.84
C ASP A 486 17.19 -1.06 -16.12
N THR A 487 16.51 -0.09 -15.48
CA THR A 487 16.81 1.34 -15.65
C THR A 487 17.96 1.81 -14.76
N ILE A 488 18.13 1.20 -13.59
CA ILE A 488 19.12 1.61 -12.56
C ILE A 488 20.51 1.07 -12.86
N GLU A 489 20.62 -0.13 -13.45
CA GLU A 489 21.85 -0.94 -13.53
C GLU A 489 23.11 -0.16 -13.99
N ASP A 490 22.96 0.80 -14.91
CA ASP A 490 24.08 1.53 -15.51
C ASP A 490 24.41 2.90 -14.89
N TYR A 491 23.66 3.33 -13.87
CA TYR A 491 23.71 4.71 -13.37
C TYR A 491 24.00 4.80 -11.87
N ASP A 492 24.68 5.88 -11.49
CA ASP A 492 24.98 6.23 -10.10
C ASP A 492 23.80 6.99 -9.47
N ILE A 493 23.16 7.87 -10.26
CA ILE A 493 22.01 8.69 -9.87
C ILE A 493 20.99 8.72 -11.01
N LEU A 494 19.73 8.49 -10.67
CA LEU A 494 18.56 8.74 -11.49
C LEU A 494 17.83 9.91 -10.83
N CYS A 495 17.64 11.00 -11.57
CA CYS A 495 17.00 12.21 -11.05
C CYS A 495 15.99 12.77 -12.05
N VAL A 496 15.22 13.76 -11.62
CA VAL A 496 14.27 14.47 -12.48
C VAL A 496 15.02 15.32 -13.52
N LYS A 497 14.55 15.33 -14.77
CA LYS A 497 14.99 16.29 -15.80
C LYS A 497 14.78 17.72 -15.28
N PRO A 498 15.82 18.57 -15.26
CA PRO A 498 15.67 19.93 -14.75
C PRO A 498 14.69 20.72 -15.61
N LEU A 499 13.91 21.59 -14.97
CA LEU A 499 13.14 22.59 -15.69
C LEU A 499 14.07 23.75 -16.04
N VAL A 500 14.09 24.15 -17.31
CA VAL A 500 14.86 25.31 -17.77
C VAL A 500 13.94 26.53 -17.75
N LEU A 501 14.27 27.52 -16.94
CA LEU A 501 13.52 28.78 -16.82
C LEU A 501 14.34 29.95 -17.40
N GLU A 502 13.72 31.12 -17.54
CA GLU A 502 14.42 32.34 -17.94
C GLU A 502 15.24 32.93 -16.78
N SER A 503 14.70 32.86 -15.56
CA SER A 503 15.34 33.32 -14.33
C SER A 503 16.38 32.32 -13.81
N SER A 504 17.45 32.85 -13.19
CA SER A 504 18.39 32.04 -12.42
C SER A 504 17.72 31.39 -11.19
N VAL A 505 18.33 30.36 -10.62
CA VAL A 505 17.84 29.72 -9.37
C VAL A 505 17.74 30.73 -8.22
N PHE A 506 18.70 31.67 -8.13
CA PHE A 506 18.71 32.71 -7.11
C PHE A 506 17.57 33.72 -7.28
N GLU A 507 17.37 34.23 -8.50
CA GLU A 507 16.27 35.16 -8.82
C GLU A 507 14.90 34.51 -8.63
N GLN A 508 14.74 33.27 -9.09
CA GLN A 508 13.50 32.52 -8.95
C GLN A 508 13.12 32.35 -7.47
N PHE A 509 14.09 32.11 -6.57
CA PHE A 509 13.79 32.02 -5.14
C PHE A 509 13.37 33.38 -4.57
N ARG A 510 13.98 34.48 -5.02
CA ARG A 510 13.60 35.85 -4.63
C ARG A 510 12.16 36.18 -5.03
N GLU A 511 11.73 35.76 -6.21
CA GLU A 511 10.35 35.97 -6.66
C GLU A 511 9.31 35.29 -5.75
N LEU A 512 9.69 34.21 -5.04
CA LEU A 512 8.79 33.53 -4.10
C LEU A 512 8.45 34.37 -2.86
N GLU A 513 9.23 35.40 -2.55
CA GLU A 513 8.96 36.38 -1.48
C GLU A 513 7.67 37.18 -1.76
N ASN A 514 7.38 37.45 -3.03
CA ASN A 514 6.21 38.23 -3.47
C ASN A 514 4.94 37.39 -3.65
N LEU A 515 5.02 36.07 -3.44
CA LEU A 515 3.90 35.14 -3.54
C LEU A 515 3.25 34.92 -2.16
N PRO A 516 2.02 34.38 -2.06
CA PRO A 516 1.31 34.15 -0.80
C PRO A 516 1.96 33.09 0.13
N PHE A 517 3.23 32.75 -0.09
CA PHE A 517 3.99 31.77 0.68
C PHE A 517 4.74 32.36 1.88
N ASP A 518 4.86 33.70 1.99
CA ASP A 518 5.45 34.36 3.17
C ASP A 518 6.88 33.84 3.47
N LEU A 519 7.69 33.73 2.41
CA LEU A 519 9.06 33.21 2.46
C LEU A 519 10.03 34.38 2.61
N ASP A 520 10.71 34.45 3.76
CA ASP A 520 11.74 35.47 4.01
C ASP A 520 13.01 35.14 3.20
N PHE A 521 13.26 35.94 2.16
CA PHE A 521 14.40 35.76 1.25
C PHE A 521 15.75 35.90 1.98
N LYS A 522 15.81 36.68 3.06
CA LYS A 522 17.04 36.89 3.83
C LYS A 522 17.55 35.59 4.45
N ILE A 523 16.64 34.69 4.87
CA ILE A 523 17.00 33.36 5.38
C ILE A 523 17.75 32.56 4.29
N PHE A 524 17.35 32.71 3.03
CA PHE A 524 17.99 32.03 1.91
C PHE A 524 19.38 32.62 1.61
N GLU A 525 19.53 33.95 1.64
CA GLU A 525 20.85 34.59 1.50
C GLU A 525 21.82 34.14 2.59
N GLU A 526 21.39 34.19 3.86
CA GLU A 526 22.19 33.72 5.00
C GLU A 526 22.58 32.25 4.86
N LEU A 527 21.71 31.43 4.28
CA LEU A 527 21.99 30.02 3.99
C LEU A 527 23.06 29.86 2.91
N ILE A 528 22.97 30.59 1.81
CA ILE A 528 23.98 30.52 0.75
C ILE A 528 25.34 30.95 1.27
N ASP A 529 25.39 32.01 2.07
CA ASP A 529 26.63 32.49 2.69
C ASP A 529 27.19 31.48 3.69
N TYR A 530 26.34 30.90 4.54
CA TYR A 530 26.74 29.84 5.47
C TYR A 530 27.34 28.64 4.72
N ILE A 531 26.71 28.16 3.65
CA ILE A 531 27.23 27.00 2.91
C ILE A 531 28.54 27.35 2.20
N LYS A 532 28.67 28.56 1.64
CA LYS A 532 29.94 29.01 1.04
C LYS A 532 31.05 29.08 2.09
N GLU A 533 30.76 29.51 3.31
CA GLU A 533 31.74 29.63 4.38
C GLU A 533 32.18 28.25 4.90
N TYR A 534 31.22 27.37 5.24
CA TYR A 534 31.48 26.13 5.98
C TYR A 534 31.54 24.86 5.12
N CYS A 535 31.05 24.88 3.88
CA CYS A 535 31.10 23.75 2.94
C CYS A 535 31.99 24.09 1.75
N VAL A 536 33.30 24.26 2.01
CA VAL A 536 34.30 24.73 1.02
C VAL A 536 34.27 23.91 -0.28
N ASP A 537 34.10 22.59 -0.18
CA ASP A 537 34.08 21.68 -1.32
C ASP A 537 32.88 21.88 -2.26
N TYR A 538 31.83 22.59 -1.83
CA TYR A 538 30.63 22.88 -2.60
C TYR A 538 30.62 24.28 -3.24
N ARG A 539 31.61 25.15 -2.96
CA ARG A 539 31.63 26.55 -3.43
C ARG A 539 31.43 26.71 -4.93
N THR A 540 32.11 25.88 -5.72
CA THR A 540 32.01 25.90 -7.19
C THR A 540 30.61 25.50 -7.65
N ALA A 541 30.07 24.40 -7.11
CA ALA A 541 28.74 23.91 -7.42
C ALA A 541 27.63 24.88 -7.01
N ILE A 542 27.78 25.58 -5.88
CA ILE A 542 26.82 26.61 -5.44
C ILE A 542 26.78 27.76 -6.43
N SER A 543 27.93 28.31 -6.79
CA SER A 543 28.01 29.42 -7.74
C SER A 543 27.48 29.04 -9.12
N GLU A 544 27.78 27.82 -9.59
CA GLU A 544 27.26 27.31 -10.87
C GLU A 544 25.74 27.12 -10.83
N TYR A 545 25.22 26.45 -9.79
CA TYR A 545 23.79 26.17 -9.70
C TYR A 545 22.95 27.42 -9.47
N MET A 546 23.38 28.32 -8.58
CA MET A 546 22.61 29.52 -8.21
C MET A 546 22.49 30.52 -9.36
N ASN A 547 23.56 30.68 -10.16
CA ASN A 547 23.56 31.54 -11.34
C ASN A 547 23.00 30.84 -12.58
N GLY A 548 22.82 29.52 -12.53
CA GLY A 548 22.25 28.74 -13.62
C GLY A 548 20.74 28.87 -13.72
N ASN A 549 20.20 28.45 -14.86
CA ASN A 549 18.76 28.48 -15.17
C ASN A 549 18.09 27.10 -15.19
N LYS A 550 18.81 26.06 -14.73
CA LYS A 550 18.32 24.68 -14.60
C LYS A 550 17.85 24.44 -13.17
N HIS A 551 16.57 24.15 -12.99
CA HIS A 551 15.95 23.99 -11.68
C HIS A 551 15.64 22.51 -11.40
N TYR A 552 16.16 21.97 -10.31
CA TYR A 552 15.85 20.60 -9.84
C TYR A 552 14.83 20.65 -8.70
N TRP A 553 13.62 20.17 -8.95
CA TRP A 553 12.51 20.24 -7.98
C TRP A 553 12.11 18.87 -7.40
N TYR A 554 11.36 18.92 -6.30
CA TYR A 554 10.59 17.80 -5.70
C TYR A 554 11.36 16.68 -4.99
N ASN A 555 12.69 16.78 -4.83
CA ASN A 555 13.52 15.77 -4.13
C ASN A 555 13.22 14.32 -4.55
N CYS A 556 12.95 14.10 -5.84
CA CYS A 556 12.68 12.77 -6.40
C CYS A 556 13.94 12.21 -7.06
N PHE A 557 14.39 11.05 -6.60
CA PHE A 557 15.63 10.43 -7.06
C PHE A 557 15.71 8.94 -6.76
N VAL A 558 16.66 8.26 -7.41
CA VAL A 558 17.21 6.96 -7.01
C VAL A 558 18.72 7.05 -7.17
N MET A 559 19.50 6.73 -6.15
CA MET A 559 20.96 6.80 -6.23
C MET A 559 21.64 5.73 -5.39
N LYS A 560 22.93 5.48 -5.65
CA LYS A 560 23.73 4.60 -4.82
C LYS A 560 23.74 5.07 -3.37
N LYS A 561 23.75 4.11 -2.44
CA LYS A 561 23.71 4.37 -0.99
C LYS A 561 24.82 5.34 -0.55
N GLU A 562 26.05 5.20 -1.06
CA GLU A 562 27.14 6.10 -0.68
C GLU A 562 26.87 7.56 -1.08
N LEU A 563 26.33 7.78 -2.29
CA LEU A 563 25.95 9.13 -2.75
C LEU A 563 24.75 9.70 -1.99
N PHE A 564 23.82 8.83 -1.61
CA PHE A 564 22.71 9.22 -0.74
C PHE A 564 23.19 9.62 0.66
N ASP A 565 24.16 8.89 1.22
CA ASP A 565 24.82 9.24 2.48
C ASP A 565 25.53 10.60 2.36
N ASP A 566 26.25 10.85 1.27
CA ASP A 566 26.89 12.15 1.00
C ASP A 566 25.88 13.29 0.94
N PHE A 567 24.76 13.11 0.23
CA PHE A 567 23.69 14.09 0.17
C PHE A 567 23.12 14.38 1.56
N CYS A 568 22.85 13.35 2.35
CA CYS A 568 22.30 13.51 3.70
C CYS A 568 23.29 14.17 4.66
N ASN A 569 24.57 13.79 4.60
CA ASN A 569 25.65 14.41 5.38
C ASN A 569 25.86 15.89 5.03
N PHE A 570 25.62 16.26 3.77
CA PHE A 570 25.63 17.66 3.34
C PHE A 570 24.37 18.41 3.83
N ALA A 571 23.17 17.90 3.49
CA ALA A 571 21.93 18.66 3.64
C ALA A 571 21.44 18.77 5.09
N PHE A 572 21.43 17.68 5.87
CA PHE A 572 20.79 17.68 7.19
C PHE A 572 21.46 18.58 8.23
N PRO A 573 22.81 18.65 8.35
CA PRO A 573 23.45 19.59 9.27
C PRO A 573 23.06 21.04 9.01
N ILE A 574 23.02 21.45 7.74
CA ILE A 574 22.58 22.80 7.34
C ILE A 574 21.12 23.02 7.75
N MET A 575 20.23 22.07 7.41
CA MET A 575 18.81 22.21 7.74
C MET A 575 18.56 22.30 9.25
N PHE A 576 19.25 21.49 10.07
CA PHE A 576 19.11 21.55 11.53
C PHE A 576 19.65 22.85 12.12
N HIS A 577 20.73 23.41 11.56
CA HIS A 577 21.26 24.70 11.96
C HIS A 577 20.23 25.81 11.73
N PHE A 578 19.65 25.87 10.53
CA PHE A 578 18.65 26.88 10.19
C PHE A 578 17.32 26.67 10.91
N HIS A 579 16.89 25.43 11.15
CA HIS A 579 15.68 25.17 11.94
C HIS A 579 15.71 25.83 13.33
N LYS A 580 16.90 25.91 13.97
CA LYS A 580 17.07 26.56 15.28
C LYS A 580 17.06 28.09 15.21
N LYS A 581 17.35 28.68 14.05
CA LYS A 581 17.45 30.13 13.85
C LYS A 581 16.13 30.77 13.42
N ILE A 582 15.29 30.03 12.69
CA ILE A 582 14.07 30.57 12.08
C ILE A 582 12.97 30.74 13.14
N ASP A 583 12.39 31.93 13.23
CA ASP A 583 11.18 32.18 14.02
C ASP A 583 9.91 31.85 13.22
N TYR A 584 9.37 30.65 13.46
CA TYR A 584 8.15 30.18 12.79
C TYR A 584 6.85 30.80 13.34
N SER A 585 6.89 31.57 14.44
CA SER A 585 5.66 32.03 15.12
C SER A 585 4.83 32.99 14.28
N ARG A 586 5.49 33.75 13.40
CA ARG A 586 4.88 34.77 12.54
C ARG A 586 4.54 34.29 11.13
N MET A 587 5.00 33.09 10.75
CA MET A 587 4.85 32.58 9.40
C MET A 587 3.50 31.91 9.17
N SER A 588 2.97 32.04 7.96
CA SER A 588 1.83 31.26 7.48
C SER A 588 2.10 29.73 7.52
N ILE A 589 1.04 28.90 7.46
CA ILE A 589 1.19 27.43 7.38
C ILE A 589 2.05 27.02 6.16
N ALA A 590 1.95 27.78 5.06
CA ALA A 590 2.77 27.54 3.87
C ALA A 590 4.22 28.00 4.09
N GLY A 591 4.43 29.16 4.71
CA GLY A 591 5.75 29.72 5.01
C GLY A 591 6.57 28.87 5.97
N LYS A 592 5.93 28.18 6.93
CA LYS A 592 6.60 27.23 7.83
C LYS A 592 7.38 26.11 7.10
N ARG A 593 7.07 25.87 5.82
CA ARG A 593 7.71 24.86 4.96
C ARG A 593 8.99 25.36 4.27
N ILE A 594 9.50 26.54 4.63
CA ILE A 594 10.72 27.15 4.06
C ILE A 594 11.89 26.16 3.95
N LEU A 595 12.11 25.32 4.97
CA LEU A 595 13.18 24.31 4.94
C LEU A 595 12.93 23.22 3.88
N GLY A 596 11.67 22.86 3.63
CA GLY A 596 11.30 22.00 2.50
C GLY A 596 11.70 22.63 1.15
N PHE A 597 11.39 23.90 0.93
CA PHE A 597 11.78 24.60 -0.31
C PHE A 597 13.30 24.75 -0.46
N ILE A 598 14.00 25.01 0.65
CA ILE A 598 15.47 25.06 0.72
C ILE A 598 16.07 23.71 0.36
N SER A 599 15.49 22.60 0.83
CA SER A 599 16.02 21.26 0.56
C SER A 599 16.12 20.94 -0.94
N GLU A 600 15.19 21.45 -1.75
CA GLU A 600 15.24 21.32 -3.22
C GLU A 600 16.46 22.04 -3.82
N ARG A 601 16.88 23.16 -3.23
CA ARG A 601 18.09 23.89 -3.67
C ARG A 601 19.36 23.19 -3.20
N LEU A 602 19.37 22.68 -1.96
CA LEU A 602 20.46 21.84 -1.47
C LEU A 602 20.65 20.61 -2.36
N TYR A 603 19.56 19.96 -2.76
CA TYR A 603 19.60 18.84 -3.69
C TYR A 603 20.15 19.23 -5.07
N GLY A 604 19.73 20.37 -5.62
CA GLY A 604 20.29 20.89 -6.89
C GLY A 604 21.79 21.25 -6.82
N ILE A 605 22.25 21.83 -5.71
CA ILE A 605 23.67 22.05 -5.43
C ILE A 605 24.43 20.72 -5.40
N PHE A 606 23.89 19.72 -4.69
CA PHE A 606 24.47 18.39 -4.60
C PHE A 606 24.58 17.73 -5.98
N LEU A 607 23.51 17.73 -6.78
CA LEU A 607 23.56 17.20 -8.14
C LEU A 607 24.59 17.90 -9.01
N THR A 608 24.70 19.23 -8.92
CA THR A 608 25.70 20.01 -9.66
C THR A 608 27.11 19.59 -9.27
N LYS A 609 27.36 19.37 -7.97
CA LYS A 609 28.63 18.82 -7.49
C LYS A 609 28.92 17.42 -8.05
N GLN A 610 27.92 16.53 -8.10
CA GLN A 610 28.11 15.19 -8.64
C GLN A 610 28.32 15.18 -10.16
N ILE A 611 27.73 16.14 -10.89
CA ILE A 611 28.03 16.37 -12.31
C ILE A 611 29.51 16.80 -12.48
N GLN A 612 29.99 17.73 -11.64
CA GLN A 612 31.41 18.14 -11.64
C GLN A 612 32.35 16.96 -11.33
N ASN A 613 31.91 16.04 -10.47
CA ASN A 613 32.62 14.81 -10.13
C ASN A 613 32.46 13.68 -11.19
N GLN A 614 31.81 13.95 -12.32
CA GLN A 614 31.60 13.00 -13.43
C GLN A 614 30.80 11.73 -13.05
N ALA A 615 29.87 11.83 -12.10
CA ALA A 615 28.95 10.73 -11.79
C ALA A 615 28.09 10.36 -13.01
N LYS A 616 27.76 9.06 -13.18
CA LYS A 616 26.85 8.60 -14.23
C LYS A 616 25.40 8.91 -13.86
N ILE A 617 24.88 10.01 -14.40
CA ILE A 617 23.52 10.50 -14.08
C ILE A 617 22.55 10.22 -15.22
N LYS A 618 21.37 9.68 -14.91
CA LYS A 618 20.23 9.58 -15.82
C LYS A 618 19.14 10.57 -15.40
N GLN A 619 18.69 11.39 -16.33
CA GLN A 619 17.57 12.30 -16.10
C GLN A 619 16.27 11.73 -16.64
N LEU A 620 15.26 11.61 -15.79
CA LEU A 620 13.96 11.01 -16.08
C LEU A 620 12.85 12.07 -16.07
N SER A 621 11.80 11.82 -16.85
CA SER A 621 10.57 12.60 -16.77
C SER A 621 9.87 12.33 -15.44
N LEU A 622 9.25 13.37 -14.88
CA LEU A 622 8.44 13.28 -13.66
C LEU A 622 6.96 13.34 -14.02
N SER A 623 6.16 12.45 -13.46
CA SER A 623 4.70 12.56 -13.55
C SER A 623 4.12 13.41 -12.43
N LEU A 624 2.97 14.01 -12.69
CA LEU A 624 2.06 14.56 -11.69
C LEU A 624 0.70 13.90 -11.88
N VAL A 625 0.14 13.35 -10.80
CA VAL A 625 -1.23 12.81 -10.78
C VAL A 625 -2.18 13.83 -10.16
N GLU A 626 -3.25 14.15 -10.87
CA GLU A 626 -4.23 15.18 -10.48
C GLU A 626 -5.26 14.67 -9.47
N ASN A 627 -5.90 13.54 -9.78
CA ASN A 627 -6.89 12.89 -8.94
C ASN A 627 -6.24 11.78 -8.10
N LEU A 628 -6.33 11.97 -6.78
CA LEU A 628 -5.71 11.10 -5.78
C LEU A 628 -6.75 10.53 -4.84
N GLU A 629 -8.02 10.61 -5.21
CA GLU A 629 -9.08 9.97 -4.47
C GLU A 629 -8.85 8.47 -4.46
N TYR A 630 -8.69 7.94 -3.25
CA TYR A 630 -8.58 6.52 -3.01
C TYR A 630 -9.95 5.89 -3.32
N THR A 631 -10.09 5.33 -4.52
CA THR A 631 -11.17 4.40 -4.81
C THR A 631 -10.90 3.14 -4.00
N GLU A 632 -11.84 2.78 -3.13
CA GLU A 632 -11.70 1.59 -2.30
C GLU A 632 -11.46 0.37 -3.20
N ALA A 633 -10.68 -0.59 -2.68
CA ALA A 633 -10.54 -1.91 -3.27
C ALA A 633 -11.91 -2.46 -3.69
N ALA A 634 -11.93 -3.32 -4.72
CA ALA A 634 -13.17 -3.92 -5.20
C ALA A 634 -14.04 -4.43 -4.03
N ILE A 635 -15.32 -4.08 -4.02
CA ILE A 635 -16.23 -4.50 -2.94
C ILE A 635 -16.54 -5.98 -3.17
N ASP A 636 -16.03 -6.82 -2.27
CA ASP A 636 -16.25 -8.27 -2.29
C ASP A 636 -17.39 -8.69 -1.37
N PRO A 637 -18.08 -9.82 -1.67
CA PRO A 637 -19.02 -10.44 -0.75
C PRO A 637 -18.41 -10.73 0.62
N LYS A 638 -19.13 -10.39 1.69
CA LYS A 638 -18.63 -10.62 3.05
C LYS A 638 -18.60 -12.12 3.40
N PHE A 639 -19.60 -12.87 2.96
CA PHE A 639 -19.76 -14.28 3.27
C PHE A 639 -19.54 -15.16 2.04
N VAL A 640 -18.86 -16.29 2.22
CA VAL A 640 -18.51 -17.22 1.13
C VAL A 640 -19.69 -18.13 0.74
N LYS A 641 -20.58 -18.45 1.70
CA LYS A 641 -21.73 -19.34 1.51
C LYS A 641 -23.02 -18.63 1.92
N ASN A 642 -24.11 -18.92 1.21
CA ASN A 642 -25.46 -18.44 1.50
C ASN A 642 -25.55 -16.91 1.72
N ASN A 643 -24.75 -16.15 0.98
CA ASN A 643 -24.66 -14.69 1.09
C ASN A 643 -25.86 -14.03 0.40
N ILE A 644 -26.62 -13.21 1.14
CA ILE A 644 -27.74 -12.40 0.67
C ILE A 644 -27.29 -10.92 0.73
N PRO A 645 -26.76 -10.38 -0.37
CA PRO A 645 -26.32 -8.99 -0.44
C PRO A 645 -27.51 -8.04 -0.61
N ILE A 646 -27.60 -7.03 0.26
CA ILE A 646 -28.70 -6.05 0.31
C ILE A 646 -28.10 -4.65 0.28
N VAL A 647 -28.53 -3.82 -0.66
CA VAL A 647 -27.95 -2.50 -0.91
C VAL A 647 -28.93 -1.39 -0.62
N PHE A 648 -28.42 -0.33 0.02
CA PHE A 648 -29.12 0.91 0.30
C PHE A 648 -28.29 2.10 -0.15
N PHE A 649 -28.91 3.07 -0.84
CA PHE A 649 -28.34 4.40 -1.11
C PHE A 649 -29.11 5.43 -0.29
N VAL A 650 -28.45 6.08 0.66
CA VAL A 650 -29.12 6.86 1.72
C VAL A 650 -28.34 8.13 2.04
N ASN A 651 -29.03 9.21 2.41
CA ASN A 651 -28.41 10.43 2.95
C ASN A 651 -28.83 10.66 4.42
N GLU A 652 -28.28 11.70 5.03
CA GLU A 652 -28.52 12.01 6.46
C GLU A 652 -30.00 12.14 6.83
N ASN A 653 -30.86 12.59 5.91
CA ASN A 653 -32.30 12.76 6.18
C ASN A 653 -33.04 11.42 6.31
N TYR A 654 -32.52 10.35 5.69
CA TYR A 654 -33.20 9.06 5.61
C TYR A 654 -32.60 7.98 6.51
N LEU A 655 -31.43 8.23 7.10
CA LEU A 655 -30.69 7.25 7.89
C LEU A 655 -31.49 6.73 9.11
N THR A 656 -32.24 7.59 9.80
CA THR A 656 -33.03 7.16 10.96
C THR A 656 -34.16 6.22 10.57
N TYR A 657 -34.76 6.39 9.40
CA TYR A 657 -35.80 5.50 8.90
C TYR A 657 -35.21 4.17 8.39
N LEU A 658 -33.99 4.20 7.82
CA LEU A 658 -33.25 2.97 7.46
C LEU A 658 -33.05 2.09 8.69
N HIS A 659 -32.74 2.67 9.84
CA HIS A 659 -32.60 1.89 11.08
C HIS A 659 -33.89 1.13 11.44
N VAL A 660 -35.06 1.74 11.25
CA VAL A 660 -36.36 1.09 11.47
C VAL A 660 -36.59 -0.05 10.48
N LEU A 661 -36.27 0.18 9.20
CA LEU A 661 -36.34 -0.86 8.16
C LEU A 661 -35.43 -2.05 8.51
N LEU A 662 -34.17 -1.79 8.88
CA LEU A 662 -33.22 -2.85 9.25
C LEU A 662 -33.70 -3.66 10.46
N LEU A 663 -34.29 -3.01 11.47
CA LEU A 663 -34.90 -3.74 12.59
C LEU A 663 -36.00 -4.69 12.12
N SER A 664 -36.90 -4.22 11.23
CA SER A 664 -37.95 -5.08 10.68
C SER A 664 -37.38 -6.23 9.84
N LEU A 665 -36.34 -5.97 9.05
CA LEU A 665 -35.66 -6.96 8.20
C LEU A 665 -34.99 -8.04 9.04
N LEU A 666 -34.17 -7.63 10.01
CA LEU A 666 -33.40 -8.55 10.84
C LEU A 666 -34.29 -9.37 11.79
N LYS A 667 -35.45 -8.85 12.20
CA LYS A 667 -36.42 -9.60 13.00
C LYS A 667 -37.04 -10.79 12.26
N HIS A 668 -37.04 -10.77 10.92
CA HIS A 668 -37.53 -11.87 10.08
C HIS A 668 -36.41 -12.60 9.34
N ALA A 669 -35.14 -12.26 9.59
CA ALA A 669 -34.00 -12.91 8.98
C ALA A 669 -33.85 -14.35 9.48
N SER A 670 -33.65 -15.30 8.57
CA SER A 670 -33.42 -16.71 8.87
C SER A 670 -31.96 -17.00 9.19
N TYR A 671 -31.70 -17.87 10.16
CA TYR A 671 -30.35 -18.34 10.48
C TYR A 671 -29.70 -19.20 9.37
N ASN A 672 -30.46 -19.61 8.35
CA ASN A 672 -29.93 -20.41 7.23
C ASN A 672 -29.14 -19.58 6.20
N PHE A 673 -29.29 -18.25 6.25
CA PHE A 673 -28.67 -17.30 5.33
C PHE A 673 -27.78 -16.30 6.06
N ASN A 674 -26.81 -15.76 5.33
CA ASN A 674 -25.94 -14.70 5.80
C ASN A 674 -26.29 -13.40 5.09
N TYR A 675 -26.63 -12.34 5.83
CA TYR A 675 -27.10 -11.07 5.28
C TYR A 675 -25.96 -10.06 5.23
N ASP A 676 -25.62 -9.62 4.02
CA ASP A 676 -24.53 -8.68 3.76
C ASP A 676 -25.12 -7.33 3.33
N ILE A 677 -25.26 -6.43 4.28
CA ILE A 677 -25.96 -5.15 4.16
C ILE A 677 -24.95 -4.06 3.81
N LEU A 678 -25.10 -3.48 2.63
CA LEU A 678 -24.21 -2.49 2.03
C LEU A 678 -24.91 -1.13 2.01
N ILE A 679 -24.47 -0.20 2.84
CA ILE A 679 -25.06 1.12 2.97
C ILE A 679 -24.13 2.15 2.34
N PHE A 680 -24.53 2.69 1.20
CA PHE A 680 -23.86 3.80 0.52
C PHE A 680 -24.45 5.12 1.04
N PHE A 681 -23.68 5.81 1.87
CA PHE A 681 -24.15 6.95 2.64
C PHE A 681 -23.56 8.28 2.16
N SER A 682 -24.45 9.23 1.86
CA SER A 682 -24.16 10.63 1.52
C SER A 682 -24.21 11.50 2.78
N GLY A 683 -23.12 11.55 3.57
CA GLY A 683 -23.02 12.38 4.78
C GLY A 683 -21.95 11.93 5.79
N ASP A 684 -21.93 12.55 6.98
CA ASP A 684 -21.07 12.11 8.09
C ASP A 684 -21.71 10.94 8.86
N VAL A 685 -21.23 9.73 8.58
CA VAL A 685 -21.77 8.48 9.13
C VAL A 685 -21.31 8.23 10.56
N GLU A 686 -20.21 8.84 11.02
CA GLU A 686 -19.53 8.44 12.27
C GLU A 686 -20.41 8.59 13.49
N ARG A 687 -21.29 9.60 13.50
CA ARG A 687 -22.27 9.81 14.56
C ARG A 687 -23.23 8.62 14.74
N TYR A 688 -23.53 7.91 13.67
CA TYR A 688 -24.56 6.86 13.65
C TYR A 688 -23.98 5.46 13.44
N ARG A 689 -22.73 5.34 12.96
CA ARG A 689 -22.07 4.08 12.60
C ARG A 689 -22.14 3.05 13.71
N LYS A 690 -21.89 3.46 14.96
CA LYS A 690 -21.97 2.55 16.13
C LYS A 690 -23.36 1.91 16.26
N LEU A 691 -24.44 2.70 16.14
CA LEU A 691 -25.82 2.22 16.29
C LEU A 691 -26.16 1.12 15.27
N PHE A 692 -25.69 1.28 14.03
CA PHE A 692 -25.90 0.28 13.00
C PHE A 692 -25.01 -0.95 13.17
N LEU A 693 -23.76 -0.77 13.63
CA LEU A 693 -22.88 -1.90 13.91
C LEU A 693 -23.35 -2.73 15.10
N ASP A 694 -24.10 -2.15 16.04
CA ASP A 694 -24.72 -2.87 17.16
C ASP A 694 -25.83 -3.83 16.68
N LEU A 695 -26.32 -3.70 15.43
CA LEU A 695 -27.24 -4.65 14.79
C LEU A 695 -26.52 -5.87 14.16
N CYS A 696 -25.19 -5.84 14.04
CA CYS A 696 -24.42 -6.96 13.47
C CYS A 696 -24.42 -8.16 14.40
N CYS A 697 -24.47 -9.36 13.82
CA CYS A 697 -24.31 -10.63 14.53
C CYS A 697 -23.59 -11.64 13.62
N GLU A 698 -23.47 -12.90 14.02
CA GLU A 698 -22.67 -13.90 13.28
C GLU A 698 -23.08 -14.05 11.80
N ASN A 699 -24.38 -14.03 11.51
CA ASN A 699 -24.93 -14.15 10.16
C ASN A 699 -25.38 -12.80 9.56
N VAL A 700 -25.00 -11.65 10.15
CA VAL A 700 -25.39 -10.31 9.67
C VAL A 700 -24.19 -9.37 9.68
N SER A 701 -23.86 -8.84 8.50
CA SER A 701 -22.81 -7.83 8.32
C SER A 701 -23.40 -6.55 7.80
N ILE A 702 -23.11 -5.42 8.45
CA ILE A 702 -23.46 -4.08 7.96
C ILE A 702 -22.18 -3.31 7.63
N ARG A 703 -22.07 -2.84 6.39
CA ARG A 703 -20.89 -2.16 5.85
C ARG A 703 -21.29 -0.81 5.27
N PHE A 704 -20.50 0.22 5.58
CA PHE A 704 -20.75 1.58 5.13
C PHE A 704 -19.73 2.01 4.09
N TYR A 705 -20.22 2.61 3.02
CA TYR A 705 -19.46 3.15 1.92
C TYR A 705 -19.82 4.62 1.72
N ASN A 706 -18.83 5.47 1.43
CA ASN A 706 -19.13 6.86 1.07
C ASN A 706 -19.67 6.89 -0.37
N SER A 707 -20.94 7.26 -0.53
CA SER A 707 -21.62 7.29 -1.83
C SER A 707 -20.95 8.27 -2.81
N LEU A 708 -20.59 9.47 -2.34
CA LEU A 708 -20.00 10.52 -3.19
C LEU A 708 -18.68 10.06 -3.81
N ASN A 709 -17.79 9.48 -3.00
CA ASN A 709 -16.48 9.00 -3.46
C ASN A 709 -16.57 7.93 -4.56
N ILE A 710 -17.63 7.12 -4.54
CA ILE A 710 -17.80 5.99 -5.45
C ILE A 710 -18.56 6.44 -6.70
N VAL A 711 -19.65 7.19 -6.52
CA VAL A 711 -20.59 7.58 -7.57
C VAL A 711 -20.04 8.70 -8.46
N GLN A 712 -19.27 9.64 -7.91
CA GLN A 712 -18.73 10.78 -8.68
C GLN A 712 -17.78 10.37 -9.81
N ASN A 713 -17.26 9.13 -9.76
CA ASN A 713 -16.47 8.55 -10.85
C ASN A 713 -17.31 8.23 -12.11
N TYR A 714 -18.64 8.17 -11.97
CA TYR A 714 -19.56 7.73 -13.02
C TYR A 714 -20.59 8.78 -13.41
N ILE A 715 -21.10 9.56 -12.44
CA ILE A 715 -22.17 10.54 -12.64
C ILE A 715 -21.77 11.88 -12.02
N ASN A 716 -21.95 12.97 -12.76
CA ASN A 716 -21.88 14.32 -12.21
C ASN A 716 -23.22 14.70 -11.59
N ASN A 717 -23.25 15.03 -10.30
CA ASN A 717 -24.47 15.36 -9.57
C ASN A 717 -25.21 16.59 -10.15
N ASP A 718 -24.51 17.49 -10.84
CA ASP A 718 -25.12 18.66 -11.47
C ASP A 718 -25.97 18.30 -12.70
N GLU A 719 -25.79 17.11 -13.27
CA GLU A 719 -26.55 16.59 -14.42
C GLU A 719 -27.86 15.89 -14.02
N LEU A 720 -28.15 15.76 -12.71
CA LEU A 720 -29.34 15.05 -12.20
C LEU A 720 -30.51 16.00 -11.90
N VAL A 721 -31.66 15.75 -12.54
CA VAL A 721 -32.90 16.53 -12.42
C VAL A 721 -33.87 15.92 -11.41
N LEU A 722 -34.41 16.74 -10.50
CA LEU A 722 -35.45 16.32 -9.55
C LEU A 722 -36.80 16.99 -9.88
N HIS A 723 -37.87 16.21 -10.00
CA HIS A 723 -39.22 16.71 -10.34
C HIS A 723 -40.13 16.97 -9.13
N ALA A 724 -39.73 16.58 -7.91
CA ALA A 724 -40.44 16.89 -6.67
C ALA A 724 -39.50 16.97 -5.46
N ASP A 725 -39.84 17.81 -4.48
CA ASP A 725 -39.02 18.12 -3.29
C ASP A 725 -38.81 16.92 -2.34
N PHE A 726 -39.54 15.82 -2.52
CA PHE A 726 -39.39 14.61 -1.69
C PHE A 726 -38.42 13.57 -2.28
N TYR A 727 -38.00 13.71 -3.54
CA TYR A 727 -37.02 12.82 -4.16
C TYR A 727 -35.58 13.24 -3.85
N SER A 728 -34.68 12.26 -3.68
CA SER A 728 -33.24 12.50 -3.53
C SER A 728 -32.50 12.21 -4.83
N LYS A 729 -31.40 12.93 -5.09
CA LYS A 729 -30.46 12.57 -6.17
C LYS A 729 -29.86 11.17 -5.96
N ASP A 730 -29.81 10.70 -4.71
CA ASP A 730 -29.28 9.36 -4.37
C ASP A 730 -30.09 8.23 -5.02
N THR A 731 -31.36 8.46 -5.39
CA THR A 731 -32.23 7.46 -6.03
C THR A 731 -31.62 6.97 -7.35
N TYR A 732 -30.97 7.85 -8.12
CA TYR A 732 -30.28 7.50 -9.38
C TYR A 732 -29.07 6.59 -9.18
N TYR A 733 -28.50 6.52 -7.98
CA TYR A 733 -27.27 5.77 -7.74
C TYR A 733 -27.50 4.25 -7.82
N ARG A 734 -28.75 3.78 -7.71
CA ARG A 734 -29.11 2.37 -7.92
C ARG A 734 -28.79 1.87 -9.34
N LEU A 735 -28.80 2.78 -10.33
CA LEU A 735 -28.41 2.45 -11.71
C LEU A 735 -26.95 1.99 -11.82
N LEU A 736 -26.09 2.35 -10.85
CA LEU A 736 -24.67 2.03 -10.85
C LEU A 736 -24.33 0.72 -10.14
N ILE A 737 -25.30 0.05 -9.50
CA ILE A 737 -25.10 -1.19 -8.73
C ILE A 737 -24.27 -2.24 -9.51
N PRO A 738 -24.53 -2.54 -10.80
CA PRO A 738 -23.78 -3.56 -11.51
C PRO A 738 -22.28 -3.26 -11.67
N LYS A 739 -21.90 -1.98 -11.77
CA LYS A 739 -20.49 -1.55 -11.84
C LYS A 739 -19.83 -1.46 -10.47
N ILE A 740 -20.54 -0.91 -9.48
CA ILE A 740 -20.02 -0.74 -8.11
C ILE A 740 -19.80 -2.09 -7.44
N LEU A 741 -20.73 -3.04 -7.64
CA LEU A 741 -20.74 -4.36 -7.02
C LEU A 741 -20.45 -5.48 -8.04
N LYS A 742 -19.44 -5.27 -8.88
CA LYS A 742 -19.06 -6.19 -9.97
C LYS A 742 -18.69 -7.61 -9.53
N ASN A 743 -18.29 -7.80 -8.27
CA ASN A 743 -17.92 -9.10 -7.70
C ASN A 743 -19.12 -9.84 -7.07
N PHE A 744 -20.32 -9.27 -7.15
CA PHE A 744 -21.57 -9.91 -6.75
C PHE A 744 -22.36 -10.29 -7.99
N ASP A 745 -22.75 -11.56 -8.12
CA ASP A 745 -23.55 -12.03 -9.25
C ASP A 745 -24.99 -11.50 -9.21
N LYS A 746 -25.58 -11.42 -8.00
CA LYS A 746 -26.96 -11.00 -7.77
C LYS A 746 -27.05 -10.21 -6.47
N VAL A 747 -27.86 -9.14 -6.47
CA VAL A 747 -27.98 -8.17 -5.38
C VAL A 747 -29.42 -7.73 -5.15
N ILE A 748 -29.87 -7.61 -3.89
CA ILE A 748 -31.15 -6.99 -3.55
C ILE A 748 -30.95 -5.49 -3.35
N TYR A 749 -31.82 -4.68 -3.95
CA TYR A 749 -31.96 -3.26 -3.65
C TYR A 749 -33.31 -3.00 -2.98
N LEU A 750 -33.29 -2.18 -1.93
CA LEU A 750 -34.47 -1.78 -1.17
C LEU A 750 -34.49 -0.26 -0.94
N ASP A 751 -35.65 0.37 -1.16
CA ASP A 751 -35.92 1.73 -0.70
C ASP A 751 -36.00 1.79 0.83
N VAL A 752 -35.82 2.98 1.39
CA VAL A 752 -35.76 3.19 2.85
C VAL A 752 -37.14 3.24 3.51
N ASP A 753 -38.17 3.61 2.77
CA ASP A 753 -39.55 3.76 3.22
C ASP A 753 -40.35 2.46 3.13
N LEU A 754 -39.71 1.37 3.54
CA LEU A 754 -40.26 0.02 3.58
C LEU A 754 -40.40 -0.50 5.02
N ILE A 755 -41.22 -1.54 5.19
CA ILE A 755 -41.17 -2.45 6.34
C ILE A 755 -41.19 -3.89 5.82
N VAL A 756 -40.26 -4.70 6.33
CA VAL A 756 -40.12 -6.12 5.99
C VAL A 756 -40.86 -6.97 7.04
N LEU A 757 -41.71 -7.87 6.55
CA LEU A 757 -42.60 -8.73 7.34
C LEU A 757 -42.38 -10.23 7.10
N ASP A 758 -41.46 -10.59 6.20
CA ASP A 758 -41.01 -11.96 5.95
C ASP A 758 -39.52 -11.95 5.57
N ASP A 759 -38.87 -13.11 5.58
CA ASP A 759 -37.45 -13.23 5.27
C ASP A 759 -37.14 -12.75 3.85
N VAL A 760 -36.35 -11.68 3.74
CA VAL A 760 -35.92 -11.08 2.47
C VAL A 760 -35.06 -12.03 1.62
N ALA A 761 -34.45 -13.07 2.20
CA ALA A 761 -33.77 -14.10 1.43
C ALA A 761 -34.73 -14.80 0.45
N LYS A 762 -36.02 -14.92 0.78
CA LYS A 762 -37.04 -15.49 -0.13
C LYS A 762 -37.19 -14.66 -1.40
N LEU A 763 -37.05 -13.33 -1.31
CA LEU A 763 -37.04 -12.45 -2.48
C LEU A 763 -35.89 -12.79 -3.43
N TYR A 764 -34.68 -12.97 -2.87
CA TYR A 764 -33.49 -13.35 -3.62
C TYR A 764 -33.62 -14.71 -4.31
N MET A 765 -34.22 -15.68 -3.62
CA MET A 765 -34.38 -17.05 -4.12
C MET A 765 -35.49 -17.19 -5.17
N ASN A 766 -36.58 -16.42 -5.03
CA ASN A 766 -37.66 -16.42 -6.01
C ASN A 766 -37.24 -15.86 -7.36
N PHE A 767 -36.25 -14.97 -7.38
CA PHE A 767 -35.59 -14.58 -8.63
C PHE A 767 -34.55 -15.64 -9.03
N ASN A 768 -34.93 -16.56 -9.90
CA ASN A 768 -34.14 -17.75 -10.25
C ASN A 768 -33.74 -17.83 -11.74
N SER A 769 -34.09 -16.82 -12.55
CA SER A 769 -33.71 -16.78 -13.96
C SER A 769 -32.25 -16.38 -14.18
N GLU A 770 -31.56 -17.11 -15.05
CA GLU A 770 -30.20 -16.75 -15.51
C GLU A 770 -30.20 -15.75 -16.67
N GLU A 771 -31.34 -15.53 -17.32
CA GLU A 771 -31.47 -14.68 -18.52
C GLU A 771 -32.08 -13.31 -18.21
N MET A 772 -32.93 -13.23 -17.18
CA MET A 772 -33.57 -11.98 -16.77
C MET A 772 -32.55 -11.09 -16.06
N ALA A 773 -32.63 -9.80 -16.34
CA ALA A 773 -31.73 -8.78 -15.82
C ALA A 773 -32.14 -8.33 -14.42
N ILE A 774 -33.44 -8.34 -14.13
CA ILE A 774 -33.97 -7.86 -12.85
C ILE A 774 -35.21 -8.64 -12.41
N GLY A 775 -35.32 -8.88 -11.11
CA GLY A 775 -36.56 -9.32 -10.47
C GLY A 775 -37.25 -8.12 -9.83
N ALA A 776 -38.54 -7.90 -10.14
CA ALA A 776 -39.30 -6.76 -9.65
C ALA A 776 -40.80 -7.08 -9.54
N VAL A 777 -41.57 -6.26 -8.84
CA VAL A 777 -43.03 -6.35 -8.77
C VAL A 777 -43.64 -5.25 -9.64
N LYS A 778 -44.75 -5.55 -10.33
CA LYS A 778 -45.51 -4.54 -11.09
C LYS A 778 -45.89 -3.36 -10.20
N SER A 779 -45.79 -2.14 -10.72
CA SER A 779 -46.36 -0.97 -10.03
C SER A 779 -47.84 -0.90 -10.35
N TYR A 780 -48.66 -1.39 -9.43
CA TYR A 780 -50.11 -1.32 -9.57
C TYR A 780 -50.59 0.12 -9.52
N ASP A 781 -49.85 1.03 -8.86
CA ASP A 781 -50.19 2.45 -8.87
C ASP A 781 -50.02 3.08 -10.25
N VAL A 782 -48.91 2.81 -10.93
CA VAL A 782 -48.67 3.29 -12.31
C VAL A 782 -49.68 2.67 -13.27
N ILE A 783 -49.92 1.36 -13.18
CA ILE A 783 -50.92 0.66 -14.00
C ILE A 783 -52.32 1.26 -13.82
N ARG A 784 -52.70 1.57 -12.58
CA ARG A 784 -53.94 2.27 -12.22
C ARG A 784 -53.97 3.67 -12.82
N ALA A 785 -52.89 4.45 -12.67
CA ALA A 785 -52.78 5.81 -13.17
C ALA A 785 -52.85 5.90 -14.71
N ILE A 786 -52.30 4.92 -15.43
CA ILE A 786 -52.46 4.80 -16.89
C ILE A 786 -53.94 4.67 -17.26
N ARG A 787 -54.66 3.79 -16.56
CA ARG A 787 -56.10 3.56 -16.81
C ARG A 787 -56.96 4.78 -16.48
N LEU A 788 -56.61 5.50 -15.40
CA LEU A 788 -57.33 6.70 -14.95
C LEU A 788 -56.90 7.99 -15.69
N LYS A 789 -55.85 7.93 -16.52
CA LYS A 789 -55.25 9.09 -17.22
C LYS A 789 -54.90 10.24 -16.28
N THR A 790 -54.44 9.94 -15.07
CA THR A 790 -53.98 10.95 -14.10
C THR A 790 -53.07 10.33 -13.03
N ILE A 791 -52.18 11.14 -12.47
CA ILE A 791 -51.24 10.79 -11.38
C ILE A 791 -51.65 11.49 -10.07
N THR A 792 -52.43 12.57 -10.13
CA THR A 792 -52.82 13.38 -8.95
C THR A 792 -54.26 13.91 -9.08
N ASN A 793 -54.80 14.52 -8.01
CA ASN A 793 -56.14 15.14 -8.01
C ASN A 793 -56.23 16.46 -8.82
N SER A 794 -55.20 16.84 -9.57
CA SER A 794 -55.15 18.12 -10.28
C SER A 794 -54.54 18.02 -11.68
N VAL A 795 -55.39 18.36 -12.67
CA VAL A 795 -55.14 18.68 -14.10
C VAL A 795 -54.86 17.50 -15.06
N ASN A 796 -55.48 17.57 -16.25
CA ASN A 796 -55.40 16.66 -17.41
C ASN A 796 -53.96 16.24 -17.79
N PHE A 797 -53.42 15.18 -17.19
CA PHE A 797 -52.13 14.59 -17.59
C PHE A 797 -52.27 13.09 -17.86
N ASP A 798 -52.22 12.71 -19.14
CA ASP A 798 -52.31 11.31 -19.57
C ASP A 798 -50.95 10.60 -19.42
N LEU A 799 -50.78 9.89 -18.30
CA LEU A 799 -49.58 9.10 -18.02
C LEU A 799 -49.33 8.03 -19.10
N GLY A 800 -50.39 7.48 -19.70
CA GLY A 800 -50.26 6.48 -20.74
C GLY A 800 -49.56 7.03 -21.98
N ASN A 801 -49.94 8.23 -22.42
CA ASN A 801 -49.29 8.90 -23.56
C ASN A 801 -47.86 9.34 -23.23
N TYR A 802 -47.61 9.74 -21.98
CA TYR A 802 -46.27 10.06 -21.52
C TYR A 802 -45.33 8.85 -21.64
N LEU A 803 -45.76 7.67 -21.16
CA LEU A 803 -44.96 6.45 -21.22
C LEU A 803 -44.70 6.00 -22.68
N ASP A 804 -45.70 6.17 -23.56
CA ASP A 804 -45.50 5.93 -24.99
C ASP A 804 -44.45 6.90 -25.58
N SER A 805 -44.45 8.16 -25.15
CA SER A 805 -43.53 9.19 -25.66
C SER A 805 -42.06 9.00 -25.25
N ILE A 806 -41.81 8.28 -24.15
CA ILE A 806 -40.45 7.93 -23.70
C ILE A 806 -39.99 6.57 -24.25
N GLY A 807 -40.79 5.94 -25.11
CA GLY A 807 -40.43 4.73 -25.85
C GLY A 807 -40.70 3.43 -25.12
N LEU A 808 -41.63 3.38 -24.17
CA LEU A 808 -42.04 2.15 -23.51
C LEU A 808 -43.20 1.49 -24.28
N GLU A 809 -43.01 0.27 -24.80
CA GLU A 809 -43.99 -0.41 -25.66
C GLU A 809 -45.13 -1.07 -24.85
N ASN A 810 -44.82 -1.63 -23.69
CA ASN A 810 -45.71 -2.37 -22.81
C ASN A 810 -45.79 -1.75 -21.41
N LYS A 811 -46.39 -0.55 -21.36
CA LYS A 811 -46.64 0.21 -20.14
C LYS A 811 -47.47 -0.50 -19.05
N TYR A 812 -48.16 -1.60 -19.36
CA TYR A 812 -48.91 -2.38 -18.36
C TYR A 812 -48.05 -3.42 -17.61
N ASN A 813 -46.81 -3.59 -18.05
CA ASN A 813 -45.78 -4.35 -17.36
C ASN A 813 -44.81 -3.44 -16.58
N TYR A 814 -45.16 -2.17 -16.41
CA TYR A 814 -44.33 -1.23 -15.66
C TYR A 814 -44.12 -1.71 -14.22
N PHE A 815 -42.86 -1.83 -13.78
CA PHE A 815 -42.48 -2.30 -12.45
C PHE A 815 -42.06 -1.17 -11.51
N GLN A 816 -42.25 -1.40 -10.22
CA GLN A 816 -41.90 -0.46 -9.16
C GLN A 816 -40.42 -0.64 -8.75
N ALA A 817 -39.65 0.45 -8.63
CA ALA A 817 -38.20 0.41 -8.45
C ALA A 817 -37.70 0.28 -7.00
N GLY A 818 -38.58 0.30 -6.00
CA GLY A 818 -38.19 0.30 -4.59
C GLY A 818 -37.91 -1.07 -3.98
N VAL A 819 -38.26 -2.15 -4.66
CA VAL A 819 -37.87 -3.52 -4.29
C VAL A 819 -37.40 -4.24 -5.54
N LEU A 820 -36.08 -4.45 -5.66
CA LEU A 820 -35.47 -5.00 -6.87
C LEU A 820 -34.45 -6.09 -6.53
N VAL A 821 -34.33 -7.08 -7.40
CA VAL A 821 -33.24 -8.07 -7.39
C VAL A 821 -32.44 -7.93 -8.68
N PHE A 822 -31.26 -7.36 -8.61
CA PHE A 822 -30.35 -7.16 -9.73
C PHE A 822 -29.60 -8.45 -10.08
N ASN A 823 -29.59 -8.81 -11.37
CA ASN A 823 -28.67 -9.81 -11.92
C ASN A 823 -27.46 -9.09 -12.53
N ASN A 824 -26.45 -8.82 -11.71
CA ASN A 824 -25.27 -8.05 -12.13
C ASN A 824 -24.53 -8.73 -13.28
N LYS A 825 -24.52 -10.07 -13.34
CA LYS A 825 -23.90 -10.82 -14.44
C LYS A 825 -24.57 -10.49 -15.78
N VAL A 826 -25.90 -10.50 -15.83
CA VAL A 826 -26.66 -10.14 -17.04
C VAL A 826 -26.55 -8.66 -17.35
N LEU A 827 -26.73 -7.79 -16.36
CA LEU A 827 -26.70 -6.34 -16.53
C LEU A 827 -25.34 -5.84 -17.05
N ASN A 828 -24.24 -6.39 -16.53
CA ASN A 828 -22.90 -6.08 -17.04
C ASN A 828 -22.69 -6.62 -18.47
N LYS A 829 -23.19 -7.82 -18.79
CA LYS A 829 -23.09 -8.41 -20.13
C LYS A 829 -23.80 -7.57 -21.21
N ILE A 830 -24.93 -6.95 -20.87
CA ILE A 830 -25.70 -6.11 -21.80
C ILE A 830 -25.26 -4.64 -21.79
N GLY A 831 -24.22 -4.27 -21.02
CA GLY A 831 -23.75 -2.89 -20.94
C GLY A 831 -24.75 -1.91 -20.30
N PHE A 832 -25.64 -2.40 -19.43
CA PHE A 832 -26.77 -1.64 -18.90
C PHE A 832 -26.39 -0.27 -18.35
N VAL A 833 -25.32 -0.21 -17.53
CA VAL A 833 -24.94 1.04 -16.84
C VAL A 833 -24.54 2.11 -17.85
N ASP A 834 -23.83 1.76 -18.91
CA ASP A 834 -23.43 2.73 -19.94
C ASP A 834 -24.64 3.24 -20.71
N SER A 835 -25.60 2.37 -21.04
CA SER A 835 -26.87 2.77 -21.65
C SER A 835 -27.71 3.67 -20.74
N ALA A 836 -27.75 3.39 -19.43
CA ALA A 836 -28.44 4.22 -18.45
C ALA A 836 -27.81 5.62 -18.35
N LEU A 837 -26.48 5.70 -18.31
CA LEU A 837 -25.74 6.97 -18.30
C LEU A 837 -25.93 7.77 -19.59
N GLU A 838 -25.97 7.11 -20.75
CA GLU A 838 -26.30 7.77 -21.99
C GLU A 838 -27.73 8.31 -22.02
N LEU A 839 -28.69 7.54 -21.50
CA LEU A 839 -30.09 7.95 -21.48
C LEU A 839 -30.31 9.15 -20.54
N LEU A 840 -29.61 9.18 -19.41
CA LEU A 840 -29.58 10.34 -18.50
C LEU A 840 -29.07 11.62 -19.18
N LYS A 841 -28.07 11.52 -20.06
CA LYS A 841 -27.50 12.67 -20.78
C LYS A 841 -28.38 13.20 -21.90
N LYS A 842 -29.29 12.38 -22.43
CA LYS A 842 -30.08 12.68 -23.63
C LYS A 842 -31.35 13.48 -23.34
N THR A 843 -31.83 13.61 -22.09
CA THR A 843 -33.14 14.23 -21.81
C THR A 843 -33.25 14.92 -20.43
N ASP A 844 -34.05 15.99 -20.34
CA ASP A 844 -34.53 16.59 -19.08
C ASP A 844 -35.90 16.01 -18.60
N LYS A 845 -36.31 14.79 -19.00
CA LYS A 845 -37.75 14.44 -19.12
C LYS A 845 -38.22 13.07 -18.60
N PHE A 846 -37.63 12.53 -17.54
CA PHE A 846 -38.17 11.33 -16.86
C PHE A 846 -39.02 11.70 -15.64
N LEU A 847 -40.35 11.55 -15.75
CA LEU A 847 -41.32 11.94 -14.74
C LEU A 847 -41.19 11.10 -13.47
N LEU A 848 -40.94 9.80 -13.62
CA LEU A 848 -40.66 8.86 -12.55
C LEU A 848 -39.16 8.52 -12.46
N GLN A 849 -38.31 9.40 -13.01
CA GLN A 849 -36.86 9.43 -12.79
C GLN A 849 -36.14 8.12 -13.21
N ASP A 850 -35.35 7.53 -12.31
CA ASP A 850 -34.61 6.29 -12.53
C ASP A 850 -35.53 5.08 -12.74
N GLN A 851 -36.76 5.10 -12.22
CA GLN A 851 -37.75 4.05 -12.46
C GLN A 851 -38.16 3.99 -13.94
N ASP A 852 -38.29 5.13 -14.61
CA ASP A 852 -38.55 5.16 -16.06
C ASP A 852 -37.37 4.59 -16.85
N ILE A 853 -36.15 4.97 -16.49
CA ILE A 853 -34.92 4.49 -17.13
C ILE A 853 -34.79 2.96 -17.01
N LEU A 854 -35.06 2.43 -15.81
CA LEU A 854 -35.07 1.00 -15.55
C LEU A 854 -36.12 0.27 -16.40
N ASN A 855 -37.35 0.80 -16.47
CA ASN A 855 -38.42 0.19 -17.25
C ASN A 855 -38.15 0.24 -18.77
N ILE A 856 -37.60 1.34 -19.30
CA ILE A 856 -37.24 1.47 -20.72
C ILE A 856 -36.14 0.48 -21.09
N LEU A 857 -35.05 0.45 -20.32
CA LEU A 857 -33.87 -0.37 -20.68
C LEU A 857 -34.08 -1.87 -20.44
N LEU A 858 -35.01 -2.24 -19.56
CA LEU A 858 -35.19 -3.63 -19.12
C LEU A 858 -36.56 -4.23 -19.46
N GLU A 859 -37.40 -3.56 -20.26
CA GLU A 859 -38.80 -3.93 -20.57
C GLU A 859 -39.04 -5.43 -20.83
N ASN A 860 -38.13 -6.10 -21.53
CA ASN A 860 -38.24 -7.53 -21.88
C ASN A 860 -37.26 -8.44 -21.12
N ARG A 861 -36.69 -7.95 -20.02
CA ARG A 861 -35.69 -8.65 -19.19
C ARG A 861 -36.04 -8.61 -17.70
N VAL A 862 -37.34 -8.53 -17.38
CA VAL A 862 -37.87 -8.49 -16.01
C VAL A 862 -38.55 -9.81 -15.68
N GLN A 863 -38.18 -10.42 -14.54
CA GLN A 863 -38.98 -11.46 -13.92
C GLN A 863 -39.93 -10.81 -12.92
N PHE A 864 -41.24 -10.86 -13.18
CA PHE A 864 -42.24 -10.37 -12.23
C PHE A 864 -42.35 -11.30 -11.03
N LEU A 865 -42.13 -10.74 -9.84
CA LEU A 865 -42.15 -11.44 -8.56
C LEU A 865 -43.54 -11.37 -7.93
N ASP A 866 -43.76 -12.24 -6.94
CA ASP A 866 -45.00 -12.30 -6.15
C ASP A 866 -45.35 -10.90 -5.57
N PRO A 867 -46.57 -10.39 -5.80
CA PRO A 867 -47.00 -9.06 -5.37
C PRO A 867 -46.78 -8.76 -3.88
N SER A 868 -46.83 -9.79 -3.02
CA SER A 868 -46.58 -9.65 -1.58
C SER A 868 -45.21 -9.07 -1.24
N PHE A 869 -44.23 -9.15 -2.14
CA PHE A 869 -42.88 -8.59 -1.95
C PHE A 869 -42.79 -7.08 -2.17
N ASN A 870 -43.83 -6.40 -2.65
CA ASN A 870 -43.83 -4.94 -2.77
C ASN A 870 -45.27 -4.41 -2.78
N ILE A 871 -45.87 -4.30 -1.60
CA ILE A 871 -47.24 -3.79 -1.47
C ILE A 871 -47.21 -2.27 -1.33
N GLU A 872 -47.55 -1.59 -2.41
CA GLU A 872 -47.85 -0.15 -2.43
C GLU A 872 -49.07 0.10 -1.54
N TRP A 873 -48.83 0.60 -0.31
CA TRP A 873 -49.83 0.60 0.75
C TRP A 873 -51.07 1.45 0.45
N HIS A 874 -50.92 2.52 -0.33
CA HIS A 874 -51.93 3.57 -0.48
C HIS A 874 -53.10 3.19 -1.41
N LEU A 875 -52.96 2.16 -2.26
CA LEU A 875 -53.98 1.82 -3.28
C LEU A 875 -55.30 1.36 -2.67
N ASN A 876 -55.28 0.79 -1.46
CA ASN A 876 -56.50 0.35 -0.78
C ASN A 876 -57.19 1.48 0.04
N PHE A 877 -56.69 2.72 -0.05
CA PHE A 877 -57.35 3.91 0.49
C PHE A 877 -57.84 4.75 -0.67
N ALA A 878 -59.13 5.06 -0.65
CA ALA A 878 -59.79 5.84 -1.68
C ALA A 878 -59.15 7.23 -1.82
N LEU A 879 -58.22 7.38 -2.77
CA LEU A 879 -57.80 8.68 -3.31
C LEU A 879 -58.88 9.28 -4.24
N TYR A 880 -59.79 8.42 -4.72
CA TYR A 880 -60.93 8.71 -5.56
C TYR A 880 -62.11 7.93 -4.97
N ASP A 881 -63.32 8.48 -4.93
CA ASP A 881 -64.54 7.88 -4.36
C ASP A 881 -65.03 6.57 -5.07
N LEU A 882 -64.12 5.81 -5.69
CA LEU A 882 -64.34 4.58 -6.45
C LEU A 882 -63.60 3.40 -5.80
N PRO A 883 -64.21 2.21 -5.71
CA PRO A 883 -63.52 0.99 -5.28
C PRO A 883 -62.31 0.64 -6.16
N LEU A 884 -61.24 0.07 -5.58
CA LEU A 884 -60.03 -0.34 -6.31
C LEU A 884 -60.32 -1.35 -7.44
N SER A 885 -61.34 -2.20 -7.26
CA SER A 885 -61.83 -3.14 -8.28
C SER A 885 -62.31 -2.46 -9.56
N CYS A 886 -62.70 -1.18 -9.50
CA CYS A 886 -63.08 -0.39 -10.68
C CYS A 886 -61.87 0.28 -11.36
N GLN A 887 -60.74 0.39 -10.64
CA GLN A 887 -59.56 1.15 -11.06
C GLN A 887 -58.45 0.29 -11.67
N LEU A 888 -58.50 -1.04 -11.52
CA LEU A 888 -57.55 -2.00 -12.09
C LEU A 888 -58.28 -2.99 -13.03
N SER A 889 -57.53 -3.72 -13.86
CA SER A 889 -58.07 -4.90 -14.55
C SER A 889 -58.30 -6.05 -13.55
N GLU A 890 -59.17 -6.99 -13.89
CA GLU A 890 -59.50 -8.14 -13.03
C GLU A 890 -58.24 -8.88 -12.54
N GLN A 891 -57.34 -9.24 -13.46
CA GLN A 891 -56.11 -9.94 -13.09
C GLN A 891 -55.21 -9.10 -12.16
N ASN A 892 -54.98 -7.82 -12.49
CA ASN A 892 -54.12 -6.96 -11.66
C ASN A 892 -54.75 -6.70 -10.28
N TYR A 893 -56.08 -6.63 -10.19
CA TYR A 893 -56.79 -6.53 -8.92
C TYR A 893 -56.62 -7.80 -8.09
N ILE A 894 -56.81 -8.98 -8.67
CA ILE A 894 -56.61 -10.28 -7.99
C ILE A 894 -55.16 -10.39 -7.50
N ASP A 895 -54.19 -10.10 -8.36
CA ASP A 895 -52.77 -10.18 -8.04
C ASP A 895 -52.42 -9.24 -6.87
N TYR A 896 -52.80 -7.96 -6.95
CA TYR A 896 -52.56 -6.99 -5.87
C TYR A 896 -53.23 -7.40 -4.55
N VAL A 897 -54.51 -7.78 -4.60
CA VAL A 897 -55.27 -8.16 -3.38
C VAL A 897 -54.71 -9.43 -2.75
N SER A 898 -54.25 -10.40 -3.54
CA SER A 898 -53.63 -11.62 -3.03
C SER A 898 -52.38 -11.31 -2.20
N GLY A 899 -51.52 -10.40 -2.68
CA GLY A 899 -50.35 -9.93 -1.94
C GLY A 899 -50.71 -9.03 -0.76
N TYR A 900 -51.72 -8.17 -0.90
CA TYR A 900 -52.17 -7.24 0.14
C TYR A 900 -52.65 -7.95 1.41
N ASN A 901 -53.28 -9.11 1.27
CA ASN A 901 -53.79 -9.88 2.41
C ASN A 901 -52.69 -10.56 3.23
N CYS A 902 -51.51 -10.79 2.65
CA CYS A 902 -50.35 -11.38 3.32
C CYS A 902 -49.05 -10.70 2.86
N PRO A 903 -48.84 -9.42 3.24
CA PRO A 903 -47.71 -8.64 2.76
C PRO A 903 -46.39 -9.17 3.35
N LYS A 904 -45.40 -9.41 2.49
CA LYS A 904 -44.01 -9.72 2.88
C LYS A 904 -43.17 -8.46 3.01
N ILE A 905 -43.44 -7.45 2.18
CA ILE A 905 -42.86 -6.11 2.29
C ILE A 905 -43.96 -5.08 2.04
N LEU A 906 -44.14 -4.18 3.01
CA LEU A 906 -45.00 -3.01 2.89
C LEU A 906 -44.17 -1.82 2.43
N HIS A 907 -44.61 -1.18 1.35
CA HIS A 907 -43.93 -0.02 0.79
C HIS A 907 -44.77 1.24 0.98
N TYR A 908 -44.24 2.20 1.76
CA TYR A 908 -44.86 3.51 1.99
C TYR A 908 -44.62 4.49 0.84
N SER A 909 -44.84 4.06 -0.41
CA SER A 909 -44.41 4.72 -1.67
C SER A 909 -45.07 6.08 -2.01
N SER A 910 -45.97 6.60 -1.16
CA SER A 910 -46.66 7.87 -1.39
C SER A 910 -46.06 9.04 -0.59
N ALA A 911 -46.53 10.26 -0.84
CA ALA A 911 -46.14 11.45 -0.04
C ALA A 911 -46.58 11.36 1.43
N ILE A 912 -47.57 10.52 1.73
CA ILE A 912 -48.05 10.26 3.08
C ILE A 912 -47.13 9.20 3.69
N LYS A 913 -46.43 9.58 4.77
CA LYS A 913 -45.48 8.71 5.48
C LYS A 913 -45.93 8.44 6.92
N PRO A 914 -45.72 7.23 7.47
CA PRO A 914 -46.20 6.85 8.81
C PRO A 914 -45.53 7.62 9.95
N TRP A 915 -44.28 8.07 9.76
CA TRP A 915 -43.59 8.95 10.72
C TRP A 915 -44.06 10.41 10.68
N LYS A 916 -44.91 10.79 9.72
CA LYS A 916 -45.51 12.13 9.61
C LYS A 916 -47.00 12.15 9.94
N ASN A 917 -47.68 11.02 9.78
CA ASN A 917 -49.13 10.82 9.89
C ASN A 917 -49.39 9.50 10.65
N PRO A 918 -49.18 9.48 11.99
CA PRO A 918 -49.32 8.26 12.79
C PRO A 918 -50.73 7.65 12.77
N GLU A 919 -51.74 8.39 12.32
CA GLU A 919 -53.13 7.99 12.18
C GLU A 919 -53.45 7.24 10.87
N CYS A 920 -52.53 7.21 9.89
CA CYS A 920 -52.78 6.50 8.64
C CYS A 920 -52.72 4.98 8.87
N LYS A 921 -53.54 4.20 8.15
CA LYS A 921 -53.56 2.73 8.32
C LYS A 921 -52.20 2.14 7.92
N TYR A 922 -51.80 1.10 8.66
CA TYR A 922 -50.47 0.50 8.68
C TYR A 922 -49.35 1.35 9.28
N ALA A 923 -49.61 2.58 9.71
CA ALA A 923 -48.62 3.33 10.51
C ALA A 923 -48.30 2.61 11.82
N ASP A 924 -49.26 1.90 12.42
CA ASP A 924 -49.08 1.07 13.61
C ASP A 924 -47.99 0.00 13.44
N ILE A 925 -47.88 -0.59 12.24
CA ILE A 925 -46.85 -1.58 11.90
C ILE A 925 -45.48 -0.89 11.84
N TRP A 926 -45.36 0.28 11.22
CA TRP A 926 -44.10 1.03 11.22
C TRP A 926 -43.70 1.45 12.64
N TRP A 927 -44.65 1.96 13.43
CA TRP A 927 -44.45 2.38 14.82
C TRP A 927 -44.09 1.23 15.76
N LYS A 928 -44.49 0.00 15.45
CA LYS A 928 -44.02 -1.21 16.17
C LYS A 928 -42.49 -1.29 16.15
N TYR A 929 -41.86 -1.18 14.99
CA TYR A 929 -40.40 -1.23 14.85
C TYR A 929 -39.73 0.08 15.26
N ALA A 930 -40.38 1.22 15.04
CA ALA A 930 -39.85 2.52 15.45
C ALA A 930 -39.66 2.61 16.97
N ARG A 931 -40.51 1.95 17.77
CA ARG A 931 -40.37 1.85 19.24
C ARG A 931 -39.15 1.03 19.69
N GLU A 932 -38.66 0.12 18.85
CA GLU A 932 -37.45 -0.68 19.11
C GLU A 932 -36.17 0.06 18.62
N SER A 933 -36.34 1.18 17.91
CA SER A 933 -35.23 1.95 17.33
C SER A 933 -34.60 2.89 18.35
N ASN A 934 -33.27 3.04 18.29
CA ASN A 934 -32.52 4.07 19.03
C ASN A 934 -32.92 5.51 18.68
N PHE A 935 -33.79 5.70 17.69
CA PHE A 935 -34.32 6.99 17.27
C PHE A 935 -35.77 7.22 17.69
N TYR A 936 -36.35 6.36 18.52
CA TYR A 936 -37.75 6.46 18.94
C TYR A 936 -38.07 7.85 19.55
N GLU A 937 -37.27 8.31 20.51
CA GLU A 937 -37.44 9.59 21.17
C GLU A 937 -37.30 10.76 20.19
N LYS A 938 -36.41 10.61 19.19
CA LYS A 938 -36.27 11.59 18.11
C LYS A 938 -37.56 11.67 17.28
N PHE A 939 -38.14 10.55 16.88
CA PHE A 939 -39.39 10.54 16.11
C PHE A 939 -40.55 11.16 16.90
N ILE A 940 -40.67 10.83 18.19
CA ILE A 940 -41.67 11.43 19.08
C ILE A 940 -41.43 12.94 19.22
N SER A 941 -40.17 13.37 19.40
CA SER A 941 -39.81 14.78 19.48
C SER A 941 -40.12 15.53 18.19
N GLU A 942 -39.86 14.95 17.02
CA GLU A 942 -40.15 15.58 15.72
C GLU A 942 -41.66 15.75 15.50
N LEU A 943 -42.46 14.75 15.90
CA LEU A 943 -43.93 14.86 15.89
C LEU A 943 -44.44 15.90 16.89
N ALA A 944 -43.88 15.90 18.11
CA ALA A 944 -44.22 16.88 19.14
C ALA A 944 -43.85 18.29 18.70
N LEU A 945 -42.68 18.50 18.08
CA LEU A 945 -42.20 19.78 17.53
C LEU A 945 -43.06 20.25 16.35
N LYS A 946 -43.50 19.35 15.47
CA LYS A 946 -44.44 19.68 14.40
C LYS A 946 -45.79 20.12 14.97
N ASN A 947 -46.20 19.55 16.11
CA ASN A 947 -47.40 19.94 16.84
C ASN A 947 -47.21 21.19 17.73
N THR A 948 -45.98 21.54 18.14
CA THR A 948 -45.66 22.77 18.94
C THR A 948 -45.26 23.98 18.09
N LEU A 949 -44.70 23.79 16.89
CA LEU A 949 -44.66 24.84 15.85
C LEU A 949 -46.08 25.27 15.42
N CYS A 950 -47.07 24.48 15.81
CA CYS A 950 -48.48 24.80 15.71
C CYS A 950 -49.06 25.51 16.94
N CYS A 951 -48.41 25.63 18.10
CA CYS A 951 -48.84 26.61 19.09
C CYS A 951 -47.93 26.87 20.28
N ASP A 952 -47.64 28.16 20.48
CA ASP A 952 -47.50 28.76 21.80
C ASP A 952 -48.66 29.73 22.01
N ILE A 953 -49.57 29.36 22.91
CA ILE A 953 -50.67 30.21 23.38
C ILE A 953 -50.12 31.54 23.96
N ASP A 954 -48.90 31.52 24.51
CA ASP A 954 -48.20 32.70 25.03
C ASP A 954 -47.76 33.67 23.92
N HIS A 955 -47.37 33.18 22.75
CA HIS A 955 -47.00 34.03 21.61
C HIS A 955 -48.23 34.69 20.96
N ILE A 956 -49.35 33.99 20.92
CA ILE A 956 -50.61 34.55 20.41
C ILE A 956 -51.15 35.65 21.36
N ASN A 957 -50.86 35.59 22.65
CA ASN A 957 -51.21 36.62 23.65
C ASN A 957 -50.18 37.76 23.79
N SER A 958 -49.15 37.82 22.93
CA SER A 958 -48.21 38.95 22.84
C SER A 958 -48.65 39.98 21.79
N ALA A 959 -48.83 41.24 22.21
CA ALA A 959 -49.14 42.34 21.30
C ALA A 959 -47.97 42.66 20.36
N VAL A 960 -46.72 42.55 20.81
CA VAL A 960 -45.52 42.75 19.96
C VAL A 960 -45.49 41.70 18.85
N TYR A 961 -45.69 40.43 19.20
CA TYR A 961 -45.71 39.33 18.26
C TYR A 961 -46.84 39.49 17.24
N ARG A 962 -48.05 39.83 17.68
CA ARG A 962 -49.20 40.10 16.80
C ARG A 962 -48.94 41.27 15.86
N VAL A 963 -48.33 42.36 16.33
CA VAL A 963 -48.01 43.53 15.49
C VAL A 963 -46.93 43.20 14.45
N LYS A 964 -45.86 42.49 14.84
CA LYS A 964 -44.80 42.06 13.89
C LYS A 964 -45.31 41.06 12.85
N ASN A 965 -46.32 40.26 13.20
CA ASN A 965 -46.94 39.32 12.27
C ASN A 965 -48.04 39.92 11.37
N ARG A 966 -48.41 41.20 11.55
CA ARG A 966 -49.31 41.90 10.61
C ARG A 966 -48.66 42.08 9.24
N LEU A 967 -49.50 42.07 8.20
CA LEU A 967 -49.09 42.31 6.83
C LEU A 967 -48.31 43.62 6.68
N SER A 968 -48.75 44.69 7.35
CA SER A 968 -48.08 46.00 7.35
C SER A 968 -46.63 45.94 7.85
N TYR A 969 -46.30 45.11 8.83
CA TYR A 969 -44.92 44.99 9.30
C TYR A 969 -44.07 44.17 8.32
N LYS A 970 -44.57 43.02 7.88
CA LYS A 970 -43.85 42.11 6.96
C LYS A 970 -43.55 42.75 5.61
N ILE A 971 -44.52 43.48 5.04
CA ILE A 971 -44.31 44.25 3.80
C ILE A 971 -43.30 45.37 4.03
N GLY A 972 -43.41 46.11 5.13
CA GLY A 972 -42.47 47.17 5.46
C GLY A 972 -41.03 46.70 5.60
N GLU A 973 -40.84 45.51 6.18
CA GLU A 973 -39.53 44.88 6.32
C GLU A 973 -38.96 44.48 4.95
N LEU A 974 -39.79 43.89 4.08
CA LEU A 974 -39.42 43.54 2.72
C LEU A 974 -39.01 44.78 1.90
N LEU A 975 -39.77 45.88 2.03
CA LEU A 975 -39.47 47.14 1.36
C LEU A 975 -38.13 47.73 1.83
N LEU A 976 -37.83 47.70 3.13
CA LEU A 976 -36.57 48.22 3.68
C LEU A 976 -35.35 47.34 3.35
N LYS A 977 -35.55 46.03 3.16
CA LYS A 977 -34.50 45.07 2.78
C LYS A 977 -34.16 45.12 1.30
N THR A 978 -35.05 45.66 0.47
CA THR A 978 -34.86 45.80 -0.98
C THR A 978 -33.94 46.98 -1.27
N LYS A 979 -32.65 46.70 -1.53
CA LYS A 979 -31.60 47.72 -1.70
C LYS A 979 -30.96 47.75 -3.08
N THR A 980 -31.13 46.71 -3.90
CA THR A 980 -30.49 46.59 -5.21
C THR A 980 -31.51 46.56 -6.37
N PRO A 981 -31.12 46.94 -7.60
CA PRO A 981 -32.01 46.90 -8.77
C PRO A 981 -32.60 45.50 -9.03
N LYS A 982 -31.81 44.44 -8.85
CA LYS A 982 -32.25 43.04 -8.98
C LYS A 982 -33.32 42.67 -7.96
N GLN A 983 -33.17 43.12 -6.72
CA GLN A 983 -34.17 42.89 -5.67
C GLN A 983 -35.45 43.69 -5.93
N PHE A 984 -35.34 44.90 -6.49
CA PHE A 984 -36.48 45.71 -6.89
C PHE A 984 -37.29 45.04 -8.00
N PHE A 985 -36.62 44.42 -8.98
CA PHE A 985 -37.30 43.65 -10.04
C PHE A 985 -38.08 42.45 -9.50
N LEU A 986 -37.57 41.77 -8.45
CA LEU A 986 -38.22 40.63 -7.80
C LEU A 986 -39.26 41.03 -6.74
N LEU A 987 -39.36 42.33 -6.40
CA LEU A 987 -40.22 42.82 -5.34
C LEU A 987 -41.70 42.45 -5.53
N PRO A 988 -42.31 42.52 -6.73
CA PRO A 988 -43.70 42.10 -6.93
C PRO A 988 -43.97 40.65 -6.54
N PHE A 989 -43.08 39.73 -6.94
CA PHE A 989 -43.19 38.31 -6.58
C PHE A 989 -43.01 38.07 -5.08
N ASN A 990 -42.06 38.77 -4.47
CA ASN A 990 -41.84 38.67 -3.02
C ASN A 990 -42.98 39.28 -2.20
N LEU A 991 -43.62 40.34 -2.69
CA LEU A 991 -44.82 40.92 -2.10
C LEU A 991 -45.99 39.94 -2.16
N LEU A 992 -46.22 39.31 -3.33
CA LEU A 992 -47.25 38.29 -3.49
C LEU A 992 -47.01 37.07 -2.58
N LYS A 993 -45.76 36.58 -2.52
CA LYS A 993 -45.36 35.48 -1.62
C LYS A 993 -45.57 35.84 -0.15
N THR A 994 -45.26 37.07 0.24
CA THR A 994 -45.47 37.57 1.62
C THR A 994 -46.95 37.66 1.95
N TYR A 995 -47.78 38.09 1.01
CA TYR A 995 -49.24 38.13 1.15
C TYR A 995 -49.84 36.72 1.29
N ILE A 996 -49.46 35.77 0.44
CA ILE A 996 -49.93 34.39 0.50
C ILE A 996 -49.58 33.76 1.85
N LYS A 997 -48.33 33.94 2.32
CA LYS A 997 -47.90 33.44 3.64
C LYS A 997 -48.68 34.08 4.79
N PHE A 998 -49.01 35.37 4.69
CA PHE A 998 -49.84 36.04 5.69
C PHE A 998 -51.27 35.51 5.71
N LYS A 999 -51.88 35.25 4.54
CA LYS A 999 -53.21 34.63 4.42
C LYS A 999 -53.25 33.22 5.00
N GLN A 1000 -52.21 32.41 4.73
CA GLN A 1000 -52.06 31.09 5.34
C GLN A 1000 -51.95 31.17 6.86
N TYR A 1001 -51.16 32.11 7.38
CA TYR A 1001 -51.05 32.36 8.82
C TYR A 1001 -52.39 32.79 9.45
N GLN A 1002 -53.19 33.64 8.79
CA GLN A 1002 -54.52 34.02 9.28
C GLN A 1002 -55.47 32.82 9.32
N ASN A 1003 -55.58 32.07 8.22
CA ASN A 1003 -56.44 30.89 8.15
C ASN A 1003 -56.04 29.84 9.20
N TYR A 1004 -54.73 29.71 9.45
CA TYR A 1004 -54.18 28.85 10.49
C TYR A 1004 -54.61 29.30 11.90
N CYS A 1005 -54.48 30.60 12.22
CA CYS A 1005 -54.91 31.14 13.51
C CYS A 1005 -56.43 30.96 13.72
N ASP A 1006 -57.24 31.22 12.69
CA ASP A 1006 -58.70 31.08 12.76
C ASP A 1006 -59.11 29.61 12.96
N PHE A 1007 -58.42 28.68 12.29
CA PHE A 1007 -58.59 27.24 12.48
C PHE A 1007 -58.20 26.80 13.88
N TYR A 1008 -57.08 27.30 14.40
CA TYR A 1008 -56.58 26.95 15.72
C TYR A 1008 -57.51 27.44 16.85
N VAL A 1009 -57.98 28.69 16.78
CA VAL A 1009 -58.96 29.25 17.73
C VAL A 1009 -60.25 28.43 17.73
N LYS A 1010 -60.70 27.97 16.55
CA LYS A 1010 -61.93 27.19 16.38
C LYS A 1010 -61.83 25.77 16.93
N ILE A 1011 -60.67 25.11 16.80
CA ILE A 1011 -60.46 23.75 17.34
C ILE A 1011 -60.31 23.77 18.86
N HIS A 1012 -59.59 24.76 19.40
CA HIS A 1012 -59.23 24.76 20.82
C HIS A 1012 -60.14 25.60 21.71
N SER A 1013 -61.18 26.24 21.15
CA SER A 1013 -62.14 27.08 21.89
C SER A 1013 -61.48 28.16 22.78
N ILE A 1014 -60.36 28.72 22.32
CA ILE A 1014 -59.56 29.69 23.08
C ILE A 1014 -60.10 31.11 22.87
N SER A 1015 -60.33 31.85 23.96
CA SER A 1015 -60.64 33.28 23.89
C SER A 1015 -59.35 34.10 23.71
N LEU A 1016 -59.25 34.83 22.61
CA LEU A 1016 -58.12 35.74 22.34
C LEU A 1016 -58.28 37.03 23.13
N ASN A 1017 -57.28 37.35 23.97
CA ASN A 1017 -57.18 38.64 24.64
C ASN A 1017 -57.19 39.80 23.63
N SER A 1018 -57.82 40.93 23.99
CA SER A 1018 -57.75 42.15 23.18
C SER A 1018 -56.29 42.61 23.09
N LEU A 1019 -55.94 43.32 22.01
CA LEU A 1019 -54.53 43.69 21.78
C LEU A 1019 -54.00 44.62 22.88
N GLU A 1020 -54.89 45.42 23.49
CA GLU A 1020 -54.62 46.34 24.61
C GLU A 1020 -54.38 45.62 25.94
N SER A 1021 -54.93 44.41 26.09
CA SER A 1021 -54.82 43.61 27.31
C SER A 1021 -53.55 42.75 27.38
N CYS A 1022 -52.69 42.80 26.35
CA CYS A 1022 -51.41 42.09 26.33
C CYS A 1022 -50.33 42.87 27.12
N ASN A 1023 -49.52 42.17 27.91
CA ASN A 1023 -48.51 42.79 28.80
C ASN A 1023 -47.46 43.66 28.09
N ASP A 1024 -47.20 43.39 26.81
CA ASP A 1024 -46.22 44.05 25.94
C ASP A 1024 -46.85 45.09 24.98
N TYR A 1025 -48.11 45.49 25.21
CA TYR A 1025 -48.83 46.42 24.33
C TYR A 1025 -48.11 47.76 24.13
N GLN A 1026 -47.50 48.32 25.17
CA GLN A 1026 -46.72 49.58 25.06
C GLN A 1026 -45.51 49.45 24.14
N GLU A 1027 -44.89 48.27 24.07
CA GLU A 1027 -43.80 47.99 23.15
C GLU A 1027 -44.31 47.77 21.72
N ALA A 1028 -45.47 47.15 21.57
CA ALA A 1028 -46.15 47.01 20.29
C ALA A 1028 -46.49 48.39 19.67
N LEU A 1029 -46.90 49.37 20.48
CA LEU A 1029 -47.14 50.76 20.04
C LEU A 1029 -45.85 51.43 19.53
N LYS A 1030 -44.69 51.17 20.17
CA LYS A 1030 -43.39 51.67 19.69
C LYS A 1030 -43.05 51.08 18.32
N ILE A 1031 -43.36 49.80 18.10
CA ILE A 1031 -43.14 49.13 16.82
C ILE A 1031 -44.05 49.69 15.72
N GLN A 1032 -45.30 50.03 16.03
CA GLN A 1032 -46.20 50.68 15.08
C GLN A 1032 -45.74 52.08 14.66
N GLN A 1033 -44.93 52.74 15.49
CA GLN A 1033 -44.28 54.02 15.17
C GLN A 1033 -42.93 53.85 14.44
N HIS A 1034 -42.44 52.63 14.29
CA HIS A 1034 -41.21 52.34 13.56
C HIS A 1034 -41.41 52.49 12.05
N LEU A 1035 -40.36 52.89 11.33
CA LEU A 1035 -40.42 53.12 9.88
C LEU A 1035 -40.92 51.88 9.12
N THR A 1036 -40.52 50.69 9.57
CA THR A 1036 -40.96 49.40 9.03
C THR A 1036 -42.49 49.33 8.98
N TYR A 1037 -43.17 49.51 10.12
CA TYR A 1037 -44.62 49.40 10.17
C TYR A 1037 -45.29 50.52 9.37
N ILE A 1038 -44.77 51.76 9.45
CA ILE A 1038 -45.34 52.92 8.77
C ILE A 1038 -45.29 52.76 7.24
N LEU A 1039 -44.16 52.30 6.70
CA LEU A 1039 -44.00 52.11 5.26
C LEU A 1039 -44.87 50.97 4.74
N GLY A 1040 -44.89 49.82 5.41
CA GLY A 1040 -45.74 48.73 4.97
C GLY A 1040 -47.22 49.02 5.21
N ASN A 1041 -47.60 49.79 6.24
CA ASN A 1041 -48.98 50.25 6.42
C ASN A 1041 -49.41 51.21 5.31
N LEU A 1042 -48.52 52.12 4.89
CA LEU A 1042 -48.76 52.98 3.73
C LEU A 1042 -48.94 52.16 2.46
N PHE A 1043 -48.12 51.11 2.29
CA PHE A 1043 -48.24 50.20 1.14
C PHE A 1043 -49.57 49.44 1.14
N VAL A 1044 -49.96 48.85 2.27
CA VAL A 1044 -51.22 48.10 2.41
C VAL A 1044 -52.44 48.99 2.19
N SER A 1045 -52.44 50.21 2.75
CA SER A 1045 -53.57 51.14 2.65
C SER A 1045 -53.66 51.88 1.32
N ASN A 1046 -52.55 52.01 0.60
CA ASN A 1046 -52.45 52.83 -0.61
C ASN A 1046 -51.55 52.15 -1.67
N PRO A 1047 -51.79 50.89 -2.07
CA PRO A 1047 -50.85 50.13 -2.90
C PRO A 1047 -50.57 50.81 -4.26
N LEU A 1048 -51.60 51.36 -4.89
CA LEU A 1048 -51.49 52.01 -6.21
C LEU A 1048 -50.88 53.42 -6.15
N THR A 1049 -50.97 54.10 -5.01
CA THR A 1049 -50.44 55.48 -4.85
C THR A 1049 -49.20 55.53 -3.96
N PHE A 1050 -48.67 54.36 -3.56
CA PHE A 1050 -47.57 54.22 -2.61
C PHE A 1050 -46.33 55.01 -3.04
N VAL A 1051 -45.92 54.86 -4.30
CA VAL A 1051 -44.71 55.48 -4.85
C VAL A 1051 -44.77 57.01 -4.78
N PHE A 1052 -45.95 57.60 -4.92
CA PHE A 1052 -46.15 59.05 -4.83
C PHE A 1052 -46.22 59.56 -3.38
N LYS A 1053 -46.58 58.69 -2.43
CA LYS A 1053 -46.77 59.05 -1.02
C LYS A 1053 -45.57 58.72 -0.14
N VAL A 1054 -44.74 57.76 -0.53
CA VAL A 1054 -43.64 57.21 0.28
C VAL A 1054 -42.62 58.28 0.69
N GLY A 1055 -42.23 59.17 -0.23
CA GLY A 1055 -41.27 60.24 0.05
C GLY A 1055 -41.76 61.25 1.09
N ARG A 1056 -43.04 61.63 1.04
CA ARG A 1056 -43.66 62.55 2.02
C ARG A 1056 -43.79 61.88 3.39
N THR A 1057 -44.18 60.61 3.42
CA THR A 1057 -44.31 59.82 4.66
C THR A 1057 -42.96 59.59 5.33
N TYR A 1058 -41.91 59.28 4.57
CA TYR A 1058 -40.55 59.16 5.10
C TYR A 1058 -40.03 60.47 5.70
N LYS A 1059 -40.23 61.61 5.01
CA LYS A 1059 -39.88 62.94 5.54
C LYS A 1059 -40.63 63.25 6.85
N LYS A 1060 -41.94 62.98 6.90
CA LYS A 1060 -42.75 63.16 8.12
C LYS A 1060 -42.28 62.29 9.29
N TRP A 1061 -41.96 61.02 9.04
CA TRP A 1061 -41.40 60.13 10.06
C TRP A 1061 -40.04 60.63 10.58
N LYS A 1062 -39.15 61.07 9.67
CA LYS A 1062 -37.82 61.60 10.03
C LYS A 1062 -37.91 62.87 10.90
N ILE A 1063 -38.86 63.77 10.60
CA ILE A 1063 -39.13 64.97 11.42
C ILE A 1063 -39.67 64.59 12.80
N ASN A 1064 -40.61 63.65 12.88
CA ASN A 1064 -41.17 63.19 14.15
C ASN A 1064 -40.16 62.40 15.01
N LYS A 1065 -39.15 61.78 14.40
CA LYS A 1065 -38.03 61.12 15.11
C LYS A 1065 -37.03 62.12 15.71
N GLY A 1066 -36.97 63.35 15.19
CA GLY A 1066 -36.12 64.44 15.71
C GLY A 1066 -36.79 65.32 16.77
N LYS A 1067 -38.05 65.04 17.13
CA LYS A 1067 -38.84 65.74 18.16
C LYS A 1067 -39.25 64.82 19.35
N LYS A 1068 -38.69 63.61 19.44
CA LYS A 1068 -38.96 62.62 20.49
C LYS A 1068 -37.69 62.18 21.18
#